data_AF-A0AAP2RET7-F1
#
_entry.id   AF-A0AAP2RET7-F1
#
_cell.length_a   1.000
_cell.length_b   1.000
_cell.length_c   1.000
_cell.angle_alpha   90.00
_cell.angle_beta   90.00
_cell.angle_gamma   90.00
#
_symmetry.space_group_name_H-M   'P 1'
#
loop_
_entity.id
_entity.type
_entity.pdbx_description
1 polymer ?
#
loop_
_entity_poly.entity_id
_entity_poly.type
_entity_poly.pdbx_seq_one_letter_code
_entity_poly.pdbx_strand_id
1 'polypeptide(L)'
;MKEALRSAAYIVLLFSFLVASFAMAPSSAQVVHEDPGNLTSIKQVDMDYRILMAMADMFNSMEQIASCLNSSDFNGARLNYDRLSGSYDSFKALIERLDMTDTEYGDIVNIGDLAMEDIRTLVFESENYSVYYEKYEEALRDDDRDAYIAYAVSLQETYREISEANRNVWENVTAIKESAENMGHDVNRLYSDFLLVLDDYHGKLEEREKPIDVLLGGTRLEISSDKKELSVGDDVRLDAVLTDKDGLPVSGSKVSFYVENRLAGTAVTDPSGRCYVVYRIPLTIFKSNIKAYSEFRPEKEALSPSISDVLELNVSEESTALSINVYPSNASYGDTVTVSGMLCTEEGAGIFGKPVRIFLNGVPYGPVRTAEDGSYVYSLNIGPYTPGGTCEIYSEYTRSYSDDILLGSTSRYASLDVSMQDSILTLGDPDDIFTGGDDARFEGVLKTFSGLPVSGAKVKIYADGVVTGTGTTDNDGRYVVQASIPYNILPGTQQIYSEFSPGPNTAVHGSKSDVCEAIFKVSDPAVMFDGMPLVLFPEDTLTVNGTLQNYDGKAIPGKPLNVSFSGIVIGTTVTDGEGKFNVSYAVSGGDISGIGRVEVFLDDDGGLLSGGVYNGGFLLVMPVGKAQAAILFIIVLAVVIAAAAWFGGLRRHMRDRSRVVKPAVLEPLPEPVSTEVLTTSGYDFDKSVADITRHIESGDYRGSIKLIYEAVKMLAGKYGLETPDSATHREFYRHVVQKDMSLEEPLKPIISRYEVVSYGEGDISEDEAYRALDGLRTINILMGSVSEDTE
;
A
#
# COMPACT_ATOMS: atom_id res chain seq x y z
N MET A 1 -9.98 32.31 -64.21
CA MET A 1 -8.50 32.31 -64.25
C MET A 1 -7.85 33.10 -63.10
N LYS A 2 -8.22 34.36 -62.80
CA LYS A 2 -7.63 35.10 -61.67
C LYS A 2 -7.88 34.47 -60.28
N GLU A 3 -8.99 33.77 -60.09
CA GLU A 3 -9.30 33.11 -58.80
C GLU A 3 -8.52 31.81 -58.60
N ALA A 4 -8.36 30.99 -59.64
CA ALA A 4 -7.55 29.76 -59.59
C ALA A 4 -6.08 30.03 -59.17
N LEU A 5 -5.52 31.20 -59.50
CA LEU A 5 -4.18 31.60 -59.03
C LEU A 5 -4.15 32.01 -57.54
N ARG A 6 -5.28 32.37 -56.92
CA ARG A 6 -5.34 32.62 -55.46
C ARG A 6 -5.42 31.32 -54.67
N SER A 7 -6.19 30.34 -55.13
CA SER A 7 -6.29 29.00 -54.51
C SER A 7 -4.94 28.28 -54.49
N ALA A 8 -4.19 28.35 -55.59
CA ALA A 8 -2.88 27.71 -55.73
C ALA A 8 -1.82 28.25 -54.74
N ALA A 9 -1.90 29.53 -54.36
CA ALA A 9 -0.93 30.15 -53.45
C ALA A 9 -1.07 29.66 -52.00
N TYR A 10 -2.29 29.36 -51.55
CA TYR A 10 -2.53 28.86 -50.19
C TYR A 10 -2.06 27.42 -49.99
N ILE A 11 -2.20 26.54 -51.00
CA ILE A 11 -1.91 25.11 -50.83
C ILE A 11 -0.40 24.83 -50.72
N VAL A 12 0.46 25.65 -51.35
CA VAL A 12 1.93 25.53 -51.21
C VAL A 12 2.47 26.15 -49.93
N LEU A 13 1.80 27.15 -49.35
CA LEU A 13 2.12 27.60 -47.99
C LEU A 13 1.74 26.55 -46.94
N LEU A 14 0.70 25.75 -47.19
CA LEU A 14 0.31 24.65 -46.31
C LEU A 14 1.26 23.45 -46.41
N PHE A 15 1.52 22.88 -47.60
CA PHE A 15 2.41 21.70 -47.73
C PHE A 15 3.93 22.04 -47.81
N SER A 16 4.39 22.93 -46.91
CA SER A 16 5.80 23.08 -46.53
C SER A 16 6.12 22.69 -45.08
N PHE A 17 5.11 22.47 -44.22
CA PHE A 17 5.29 22.19 -42.78
C PHE A 17 5.29 20.69 -42.38
N LEU A 18 4.97 19.78 -43.30
CA LEU A 18 4.57 18.41 -42.98
C LEU A 18 5.65 17.31 -43.17
N VAL A 19 6.94 17.67 -43.24
CA VAL A 19 8.04 16.73 -43.56
C VAL A 19 8.96 16.46 -42.36
N ALA A 20 8.78 17.16 -41.24
CA ALA A 20 9.62 17.04 -40.04
C ALA A 20 9.20 15.94 -39.05
N SER A 21 8.12 15.19 -39.32
CA SER A 21 7.45 14.32 -38.34
C SER A 21 7.50 12.83 -38.74
N PHE A 22 8.69 12.28 -38.97
CA PHE A 22 8.86 10.85 -39.32
C PHE A 22 10.05 10.17 -38.63
N ALA A 23 10.25 10.42 -37.33
CA ALA A 23 11.13 9.62 -36.49
C ALA A 23 10.77 9.74 -34.98
N MET A 24 10.01 8.78 -34.45
CA MET A 24 10.35 8.10 -33.19
C MET A 24 9.45 6.86 -32.96
N ALA A 25 9.99 5.92 -32.20
CA ALA A 25 9.34 4.66 -31.81
C ALA A 25 8.84 4.77 -30.33
N PRO A 26 8.36 3.70 -29.66
CA PRO A 26 7.38 3.84 -28.58
C PRO A 26 7.91 4.45 -27.28
N SER A 27 6.96 4.92 -26.47
CA SER A 27 7.16 5.39 -25.11
C SER A 27 7.76 4.29 -24.20
N SER A 28 8.81 4.66 -23.47
CA SER A 28 9.14 4.00 -22.20
C SER A 28 8.07 4.34 -21.17
N ALA A 29 7.59 3.35 -20.41
CA ALA A 29 6.60 3.58 -19.35
C ALA A 29 7.15 4.57 -18.30
N GLN A 30 6.31 5.53 -17.89
CA GLN A 30 6.64 6.45 -16.81
C GLN A 30 6.34 5.77 -15.46
N VAL A 31 7.36 5.66 -14.60
CA VAL A 31 7.16 5.24 -13.21
C VAL A 31 6.37 6.34 -12.49
N VAL A 32 5.27 5.95 -11.86
CA VAL A 32 4.53 6.85 -10.96
C VAL A 32 5.33 6.98 -9.67
N HIS A 33 5.83 8.19 -9.40
CA HIS A 33 6.19 8.57 -8.05
C HIS A 33 4.92 9.10 -7.38
N GLU A 34 4.45 8.42 -6.33
CA GLU A 34 3.36 8.93 -5.49
C GLU A 34 3.85 10.13 -4.67
N ASP A 35 2.97 11.11 -4.48
CA ASP A 35 3.23 12.30 -3.66
C ASP A 35 3.17 11.91 -2.17
N PRO A 36 4.21 12.21 -1.35
CA PRO A 36 4.23 11.90 0.08
C PRO A 36 3.09 12.52 0.91
N GLY A 37 2.33 13.48 0.37
CA GLY A 37 1.26 14.18 1.09
C GLY A 37 0.02 13.34 1.43
N ASN A 38 -0.20 12.18 0.80
CA ASN A 38 -1.51 11.49 0.83
C ASN A 38 -1.63 10.35 1.89
N LEU A 39 -0.87 10.43 2.98
CA LEU A 39 -0.82 9.41 4.04
C LEU A 39 -1.94 9.55 5.08
N THR A 40 -3.18 9.28 4.66
CA THR A 40 -4.29 8.96 5.58
C THR A 40 -4.82 7.56 5.31
N SER A 41 -4.91 6.76 6.38
CA SER A 41 -4.93 5.28 6.38
C SER A 41 -3.64 4.66 5.80
N ILE A 42 -2.88 3.99 6.68
CA ILE A 42 -2.04 2.87 6.24
C ILE A 42 -3.03 1.78 5.84
N LYS A 43 -3.17 1.54 4.53
CA LYS A 43 -4.13 0.55 4.02
C LYS A 43 -3.72 -0.83 4.53
N GLN A 44 -4.69 -1.59 5.02
CA GLN A 44 -4.50 -3.00 5.45
C GLN A 44 -3.79 -3.82 4.35
N VAL A 45 -4.17 -3.58 3.09
CA VAL A 45 -3.55 -4.14 1.85
C VAL A 45 -2.03 -3.94 1.74
N ASP A 46 -1.48 -2.84 2.26
CA ASP A 46 -0.03 -2.56 2.29
C ASP A 46 0.67 -3.30 3.45
N MET A 47 -0.04 -3.53 4.56
CA MET A 47 0.46 -4.33 5.68
C MET A 47 0.52 -5.83 5.31
N ASP A 48 -0.55 -6.35 4.71
CA ASP A 48 -0.64 -7.74 4.22
C ASP A 48 0.51 -8.05 3.23
N TYR A 49 0.76 -7.13 2.29
CA TYR A 49 1.84 -7.28 1.30
C TYR A 49 3.24 -7.26 1.94
N ARG A 50 3.47 -6.43 2.97
CA ARG A 50 4.75 -6.39 3.70
C ARG A 50 4.98 -7.65 4.53
N ILE A 51 3.93 -8.19 5.15
CA ILE A 51 3.99 -9.46 5.89
C ILE A 51 4.39 -10.60 4.93
N LEU A 52 3.73 -10.67 3.77
CA LEU A 52 4.06 -11.65 2.73
C LEU A 52 5.51 -11.52 2.21
N MET A 53 6.03 -10.31 2.04
CA MET A 53 7.45 -10.10 1.67
C MET A 53 8.40 -10.54 2.78
N ALA A 54 8.15 -10.15 4.04
CA ALA A 54 8.99 -10.55 5.17
C ALA A 54 9.04 -12.08 5.33
N MET A 55 7.90 -12.76 5.20
CA MET A 55 7.82 -14.22 5.19
C MET A 55 8.60 -14.84 4.01
N ALA A 56 8.48 -14.29 2.80
CA ALA A 56 9.22 -14.77 1.64
C ALA A 56 10.74 -14.65 1.82
N ASP A 57 11.23 -13.54 2.37
CA ASP A 57 12.65 -13.35 2.70
C ASP A 57 13.14 -14.30 3.81
N MET A 58 12.28 -14.62 4.79
CA MET A 58 12.56 -15.65 5.79
C MET A 58 12.69 -17.04 5.16
N PHE A 59 11.73 -17.46 4.32
CA PHE A 59 11.77 -18.77 3.64
C PHE A 59 13.01 -18.93 2.75
N ASN A 60 13.31 -17.93 1.92
CA ASN A 60 14.54 -17.90 1.11
C ASN A 60 15.79 -17.96 1.99
N SER A 61 15.85 -17.23 3.10
CA SER A 61 16.99 -17.27 4.02
C SER A 61 17.18 -18.66 4.65
N MET A 62 16.10 -19.35 5.03
CA MET A 62 16.14 -20.74 5.53
C MET A 62 16.63 -21.72 4.46
N GLU A 63 16.15 -21.63 3.22
CA GLU A 63 16.64 -22.44 2.09
C GLU A 63 18.16 -22.26 1.88
N GLN A 64 18.63 -21.02 1.90
CA GLN A 64 20.06 -20.74 1.76
C GLN A 64 20.88 -21.25 2.97
N ILE A 65 20.35 -21.20 4.20
CA ILE A 65 20.99 -21.81 5.38
C ILE A 65 21.19 -23.31 5.16
N ALA A 66 20.12 -24.06 4.82
CA ALA A 66 20.21 -25.51 4.61
C ALA A 66 21.18 -25.86 3.48
N SER A 67 21.15 -25.11 2.37
CA SER A 67 22.07 -25.26 1.24
C SER A 67 23.54 -25.01 1.65
N CYS A 68 23.80 -23.98 2.46
CA CYS A 68 25.13 -23.70 3.00
C CYS A 68 25.62 -24.79 3.97
N LEU A 69 24.77 -25.29 4.87
CA LEU A 69 25.13 -26.40 5.77
C LEU A 69 25.48 -27.67 4.99
N ASN A 70 24.63 -28.03 4.02
CA ASN A 70 24.81 -29.20 3.16
C ASN A 70 26.07 -29.12 2.26
N SER A 71 26.52 -27.91 1.95
CA SER A 71 27.79 -27.65 1.25
C SER A 71 28.98 -27.34 2.17
N SER A 72 28.79 -27.35 3.49
CA SER A 72 29.77 -27.00 4.53
C SER A 72 30.32 -25.56 4.46
N ASP A 73 29.55 -24.63 3.88
CA ASP A 73 29.83 -23.19 3.94
C ASP A 73 29.21 -22.56 5.20
N PHE A 74 29.85 -22.77 6.35
CA PHE A 74 29.39 -22.21 7.64
C PHE A 74 29.42 -20.68 7.68
N ASN A 75 30.17 -20.02 6.79
CA ASN A 75 30.15 -18.55 6.65
C ASN A 75 28.91 -18.08 5.89
N GLY A 76 28.55 -18.76 4.81
CA GLY A 76 27.27 -18.57 4.12
C GLY A 76 26.08 -18.90 5.02
N ALA A 77 26.16 -19.95 5.83
CA ALA A 77 25.11 -20.31 6.79
C ALA A 77 24.86 -19.18 7.81
N ARG A 78 25.93 -18.66 8.45
CA ARG A 78 25.84 -17.47 9.33
C ARG A 78 25.26 -16.25 8.62
N LEU A 79 25.75 -15.91 7.43
CA LEU A 79 25.30 -14.72 6.70
C LEU A 79 23.81 -14.78 6.34
N ASN A 80 23.27 -15.99 6.10
CA ASN A 80 21.84 -16.18 5.87
C ASN A 80 21.03 -16.31 7.16
N TYR A 81 21.63 -16.74 8.28
CA TYR A 81 21.02 -16.62 9.61
C TYR A 81 20.84 -15.16 10.05
N ASP A 82 21.85 -14.31 9.85
CA ASP A 82 21.77 -12.87 10.16
C ASP A 82 20.66 -12.19 9.34
N ARG A 83 20.47 -12.61 8.07
CA ARG A 83 19.35 -12.16 7.22
C ARG A 83 18.00 -12.66 7.72
N LEU A 84 17.91 -13.96 8.06
CA LEU A 84 16.70 -14.56 8.61
C LEU A 84 16.24 -13.84 9.88
N SER A 85 17.16 -13.53 10.79
CA SER A 85 16.88 -12.75 12.01
C SER A 85 16.35 -11.36 11.69
N GLY A 86 16.98 -10.64 10.74
CA GLY A 86 16.52 -9.30 10.32
C GLY A 86 15.13 -9.31 9.68
N SER A 87 14.82 -10.31 8.85
CA SER A 87 13.49 -10.48 8.27
C SER A 87 12.45 -10.92 9.31
N TYR A 88 12.84 -11.73 10.30
CA TYR A 88 11.96 -12.15 11.39
C TYR A 88 11.65 -11.03 12.39
N ASP A 89 12.63 -10.20 12.76
CA ASP A 89 12.36 -8.99 13.57
C ASP A 89 11.49 -7.99 12.80
N SER A 90 11.66 -7.90 11.47
CA SER A 90 10.76 -7.12 10.59
C SER A 90 9.34 -7.69 10.56
N PHE A 91 9.19 -9.03 10.52
CA PHE A 91 7.90 -9.71 10.62
C PHE A 91 7.23 -9.46 11.98
N LYS A 92 7.94 -9.62 13.11
CA LYS A 92 7.45 -9.30 14.46
C LYS A 92 6.91 -7.87 14.54
N ALA A 93 7.68 -6.89 14.08
CA ALA A 93 7.29 -5.48 14.07
C ALA A 93 6.15 -5.12 13.08
N LEU A 94 5.74 -6.04 12.20
CA LEU A 94 4.56 -5.93 11.35
C LEU A 94 3.34 -6.58 12.02
N ILE A 95 3.47 -7.79 12.57
CA ILE A 95 2.33 -8.48 13.22
C ILE A 95 1.92 -7.82 14.55
N GLU A 96 2.83 -7.12 15.24
CA GLU A 96 2.53 -6.23 16.39
C GLU A 96 1.51 -5.12 16.05
N ARG A 97 1.29 -4.83 14.75
CA ARG A 97 0.41 -3.76 14.27
C ARG A 97 -0.93 -4.27 13.71
N LEU A 98 -1.15 -5.58 13.75
CA LEU A 98 -2.43 -6.20 13.43
C LEU A 98 -3.37 -6.14 14.64
N ASP A 99 -4.68 -6.18 14.39
CA ASP A 99 -5.73 -6.22 15.42
C ASP A 99 -5.88 -7.66 15.96
N MET A 100 -4.84 -8.13 16.65
CA MET A 100 -4.72 -9.49 17.23
C MET A 100 -4.74 -9.42 18.76
N THR A 101 -5.17 -10.49 19.44
CA THR A 101 -5.07 -10.52 20.90
C THR A 101 -3.63 -10.77 21.36
N ASP A 102 -3.28 -10.27 22.54
CA ASP A 102 -1.97 -10.51 23.20
C ASP A 102 -1.59 -12.00 23.25
N THR A 103 -2.59 -12.90 23.29
CA THR A 103 -2.39 -14.35 23.28
C THR A 103 -1.99 -14.86 21.89
N GLU A 104 -2.68 -14.44 20.83
CA GLU A 104 -2.39 -14.89 19.46
C GLU A 104 -1.06 -14.33 18.96
N TYR A 105 -0.77 -13.06 19.29
CA TYR A 105 0.56 -12.48 19.07
C TYR A 105 1.63 -13.23 19.86
N GLY A 106 1.38 -13.47 21.16
CA GLY A 106 2.30 -14.22 22.03
C GLY A 106 2.59 -15.64 21.53
N ASP A 107 1.57 -16.40 21.13
CA ASP A 107 1.73 -17.78 20.65
C ASP A 107 2.55 -17.84 19.34
N ILE A 108 2.29 -16.93 18.39
CA ILE A 108 3.06 -16.84 17.13
C ILE A 108 4.51 -16.42 17.39
N VAL A 109 4.73 -15.42 18.25
CA VAL A 109 6.08 -14.93 18.59
C VAL A 109 6.86 -15.99 19.35
N ASN A 110 6.26 -16.68 20.33
CA ASN A 110 6.91 -17.76 21.07
C ASN A 110 7.38 -18.91 20.16
N ILE A 111 6.54 -19.34 19.20
CA ILE A 111 6.91 -20.40 18.24
C ILE A 111 8.04 -19.92 17.30
N GLY A 112 8.00 -18.66 16.85
CA GLY A 112 9.03 -18.09 15.99
C GLY A 112 10.37 -17.88 16.70
N ASP A 113 10.40 -17.33 17.91
CA ASP A 113 11.62 -17.13 18.70
C ASP A 113 12.27 -18.47 19.06
N LEU A 114 11.48 -19.52 19.36
CA LEU A 114 11.99 -20.89 19.54
C LEU A 114 12.61 -21.44 18.25
N ALA A 115 11.90 -21.38 17.12
CA ALA A 115 12.43 -21.84 15.84
C ALA A 115 13.71 -21.10 15.41
N MET A 116 13.82 -19.80 15.75
CA MET A 116 15.04 -19.02 15.52
C MET A 116 16.24 -19.47 16.37
N GLU A 117 16.02 -19.98 17.57
CA GLU A 117 17.09 -20.54 18.43
C GLU A 117 17.44 -21.98 18.03
N ASP A 118 16.48 -22.78 17.55
CA ASP A 118 16.77 -24.08 16.95
C ASP A 118 17.58 -23.92 15.64
N ILE A 119 17.17 -23.02 14.73
CA ILE A 119 17.92 -22.74 13.48
C ILE A 119 19.31 -22.14 13.80
N ARG A 120 19.43 -21.35 14.86
CA ARG A 120 20.75 -20.91 15.38
C ARG A 120 21.62 -22.10 15.77
N THR A 121 21.06 -23.01 16.57
CA THR A 121 21.76 -24.21 17.07
C THR A 121 22.24 -25.07 15.89
N LEU A 122 21.41 -25.26 14.86
CA LEU A 122 21.81 -25.88 13.60
C LEU A 122 23.02 -25.18 12.98
N VAL A 123 23.01 -23.84 12.84
CA VAL A 123 24.10 -23.12 12.16
C VAL A 123 25.44 -23.18 12.92
N PHE A 124 25.42 -23.03 14.26
CA PHE A 124 26.65 -22.99 15.05
C PHE A 124 27.18 -24.40 15.39
N GLU A 125 26.32 -25.34 15.78
CA GLU A 125 26.79 -26.68 16.15
C GLU A 125 27.19 -27.54 14.95
N SER A 126 26.65 -27.26 13.75
CA SER A 126 27.17 -27.85 12.51
C SER A 126 28.61 -27.45 12.20
N GLU A 127 29.03 -26.22 12.52
CA GLU A 127 30.44 -25.82 12.39
C GLU A 127 31.30 -26.50 13.46
N ASN A 128 30.83 -26.52 14.72
CA ASN A 128 31.52 -27.20 15.81
C ASN A 128 31.71 -28.70 15.51
N TYR A 129 30.69 -29.40 15.04
CA TYR A 129 30.77 -30.80 14.59
C TYR A 129 31.84 -30.98 13.51
N SER A 130 31.86 -30.13 12.47
CA SER A 130 32.89 -30.19 11.43
C SER A 130 34.30 -29.98 11.99
N VAL A 131 34.48 -29.03 12.93
CA VAL A 131 35.75 -28.74 13.59
C VAL A 131 36.21 -29.87 14.53
N TYR A 132 35.30 -30.57 15.19
CA TYR A 132 35.64 -31.77 15.95
C TYR A 132 35.90 -32.98 15.03
N TYR A 133 35.25 -33.06 13.87
CA TYR A 133 35.41 -34.18 12.92
C TYR A 133 36.81 -34.17 12.29
N GLU A 134 37.32 -33.00 11.91
CA GLU A 134 38.70 -32.86 11.43
C GLU A 134 39.75 -33.26 12.49
N LYS A 135 39.52 -32.90 13.76
CA LYS A 135 40.40 -33.26 14.88
C LYS A 135 40.33 -34.74 15.25
N TYR A 136 39.14 -35.33 15.20
CA TYR A 136 38.94 -36.77 15.36
C TYR A 136 39.70 -37.55 14.29
N GLU A 137 39.53 -37.18 13.01
CA GLU A 137 40.27 -37.77 11.89
C GLU A 137 41.79 -37.54 11.98
N GLU A 138 42.24 -36.47 12.65
CA GLU A 138 43.67 -36.24 12.93
C GLU A 138 44.21 -37.15 14.03
N ALA A 139 43.56 -37.18 15.19
CA ALA A 139 43.95 -38.07 16.29
C ALA A 139 43.85 -39.57 15.91
N LEU A 140 42.90 -39.94 15.04
CA LEU A 140 42.78 -41.29 14.49
C LEU A 140 43.95 -41.66 13.55
N ARG A 141 44.50 -40.69 12.81
CA ARG A 141 45.68 -40.88 11.95
C ARG A 141 46.98 -41.01 12.75
N ASP A 142 47.07 -40.35 13.90
CA ASP A 142 48.25 -40.32 14.77
C ASP A 142 48.24 -41.42 15.86
N ASP A 143 47.17 -42.24 15.94
CA ASP A 143 46.94 -43.29 16.97
C ASP A 143 46.88 -42.73 18.42
N ASP A 144 46.54 -41.45 18.58
CA ASP A 144 46.31 -40.83 19.90
C ASP A 144 44.91 -41.20 20.41
N ARG A 145 44.88 -42.32 21.11
CA ARG A 145 43.65 -42.92 21.65
C ARG A 145 42.89 -42.02 22.62
N ASP A 146 43.59 -41.28 23.47
CA ASP A 146 42.93 -40.44 24.47
C ASP A 146 42.35 -39.19 23.79
N ALA A 147 43.02 -38.66 22.76
CA ALA A 147 42.51 -37.55 21.95
C ALA A 147 41.32 -37.95 21.05
N TYR A 148 41.39 -39.06 20.30
CA TYR A 148 40.27 -39.42 19.40
C TYR A 148 39.02 -39.84 20.17
N ILE A 149 39.14 -40.43 21.36
CA ILE A 149 37.97 -40.71 22.23
C ILE A 149 37.37 -39.40 22.76
N ALA A 150 38.19 -38.43 23.17
CA ALA A 150 37.68 -37.13 23.62
C ALA A 150 36.93 -36.38 22.48
N TYR A 151 37.47 -36.38 21.25
CA TYR A 151 36.79 -35.77 20.11
C TYR A 151 35.54 -36.54 19.66
N ALA A 152 35.51 -37.88 19.82
CA ALA A 152 34.30 -38.67 19.60
C ALA A 152 33.16 -38.24 20.52
N VAL A 153 33.43 -37.97 21.81
CA VAL A 153 32.40 -37.48 22.76
C VAL A 153 31.88 -36.11 22.33
N SER A 154 32.74 -35.16 21.96
CA SER A 154 32.30 -33.83 21.49
C SER A 154 31.55 -33.87 20.16
N LEU A 155 31.87 -34.82 19.27
CA LEU A 155 31.09 -35.08 18.06
C LEU A 155 29.68 -35.57 18.38
N GLN A 156 29.57 -36.51 19.31
CA GLN A 156 28.29 -37.04 19.75
C GLN A 156 27.43 -36.00 20.49
N GLU A 157 28.04 -35.13 21.30
CA GLU A 157 27.36 -33.99 21.95
C GLU A 157 26.81 -33.00 20.91
N THR A 158 27.62 -32.61 19.92
CA THR A 158 27.21 -31.67 18.87
C THR A 158 26.21 -32.29 17.88
N TYR A 159 26.36 -33.55 17.51
CA TYR A 159 25.36 -34.29 16.71
C TYR A 159 24.00 -34.38 17.39
N ARG A 160 24.00 -34.61 18.71
CA ARG A 160 22.79 -34.63 19.54
C ARG A 160 22.07 -33.27 19.50
N GLU A 161 22.80 -32.17 19.55
CA GLU A 161 22.25 -30.81 19.52
C GLU A 161 21.73 -30.42 18.15
N ILE A 162 22.45 -30.76 17.08
CA ILE A 162 21.96 -30.64 15.70
C ILE A 162 20.69 -31.49 15.51
N SER A 163 20.63 -32.70 16.05
CA SER A 163 19.48 -33.61 15.89
C SER A 163 18.25 -33.17 16.70
N GLU A 164 18.45 -32.66 17.92
CA GLU A 164 17.40 -32.07 18.76
C GLU A 164 16.80 -30.84 18.06
N ALA A 165 17.66 -29.91 17.60
CA ALA A 165 17.25 -28.73 16.86
C ALA A 165 16.59 -29.06 15.50
N ASN A 166 17.10 -30.03 14.74
CA ASN A 166 16.51 -30.45 13.46
C ASN A 166 15.07 -30.95 13.65
N ARG A 167 14.84 -31.79 14.66
CA ARG A 167 13.49 -32.26 15.02
C ARG A 167 12.58 -31.10 15.43
N ASN A 168 13.07 -30.19 16.28
CA ASN A 168 12.28 -29.05 16.75
C ASN A 168 11.91 -28.10 15.60
N VAL A 169 12.85 -27.79 14.69
CA VAL A 169 12.56 -27.05 13.44
C VAL A 169 11.49 -27.76 12.62
N TRP A 170 11.59 -29.08 12.45
CA TRP A 170 10.60 -29.85 11.69
C TRP A 170 9.19 -29.78 12.32
N GLU A 171 9.07 -29.90 13.65
CA GLU A 171 7.79 -29.74 14.35
C GLU A 171 7.24 -28.30 14.27
N ASN A 172 8.07 -27.29 14.54
CA ASN A 172 7.68 -25.88 14.53
C ASN A 172 7.27 -25.40 13.13
N VAL A 173 8.05 -25.75 12.10
CA VAL A 173 7.76 -25.41 10.69
C VAL A 173 6.50 -26.15 10.21
N THR A 174 6.26 -27.39 10.63
CA THR A 174 5.00 -28.12 10.33
C THR A 174 3.80 -27.44 10.98
N ALA A 175 3.88 -27.04 12.24
CA ALA A 175 2.80 -26.32 12.91
C ALA A 175 2.46 -24.98 12.23
N ILE A 176 3.48 -24.24 11.75
CA ILE A 176 3.30 -23.01 10.97
C ILE A 176 2.60 -23.30 9.63
N LYS A 177 2.95 -24.39 8.94
CA LYS A 177 2.26 -24.81 7.71
C LYS A 177 0.79 -25.14 7.96
N GLU A 178 0.50 -25.98 8.96
CA GLU A 178 -0.87 -26.38 9.27
C GLU A 178 -1.72 -25.17 9.67
N SER A 179 -1.14 -24.20 10.40
CA SER A 179 -1.80 -22.91 10.69
C SER A 179 -2.09 -22.10 9.42
N ALA A 180 -1.12 -21.96 8.52
CA ALA A 180 -1.28 -21.21 7.26
C ALA A 180 -2.32 -21.84 6.31
N GLU A 181 -2.36 -23.17 6.21
CA GLU A 181 -3.36 -23.90 5.43
C GLU A 181 -4.77 -23.78 6.02
N ASN A 182 -4.91 -23.80 7.35
CA ASN A 182 -6.18 -23.54 8.04
C ASN A 182 -6.68 -22.09 7.82
N MET A 183 -5.78 -21.14 7.59
CA MET A 183 -6.11 -19.77 7.17
C MET A 183 -6.39 -19.63 5.65
N GLY A 184 -6.31 -20.72 4.88
CA GLY A 184 -6.63 -20.75 3.46
C GLY A 184 -5.50 -20.33 2.51
N HIS A 185 -4.25 -20.27 3.00
CA HIS A 185 -3.08 -19.93 2.20
C HIS A 185 -2.32 -21.18 1.73
N ASP A 186 -2.16 -21.36 0.41
CA ASP A 186 -1.39 -22.48 -0.15
C ASP A 186 0.13 -22.22 -0.06
N VAL A 187 0.74 -22.71 1.02
CA VAL A 187 2.19 -22.62 1.28
C VAL A 187 2.99 -23.83 0.75
N ASN A 188 2.33 -24.83 0.14
CA ASN A 188 2.94 -26.13 -0.16
C ASN A 188 4.14 -26.09 -1.12
N ARG A 189 4.33 -24.98 -1.85
CA ARG A 189 5.33 -24.85 -2.91
C ARG A 189 6.65 -24.18 -2.51
N LEU A 190 6.74 -23.64 -1.29
CA LEU A 190 7.96 -23.10 -0.69
C LEU A 190 8.44 -23.94 0.50
N TYR A 191 7.56 -24.83 0.99
CA TYR A 191 7.74 -25.60 2.22
C TYR A 191 8.66 -26.82 2.05
N SER A 192 8.60 -27.50 0.91
CA SER A 192 9.30 -28.77 0.69
C SER A 192 10.82 -28.63 0.70
N ASP A 193 11.34 -27.59 0.06
CA ASP A 193 12.72 -27.62 -0.44
C ASP A 193 13.74 -27.33 0.67
N PHE A 194 13.39 -26.47 1.65
CA PHE A 194 14.17 -26.28 2.87
C PHE A 194 14.31 -27.59 3.68
N LEU A 195 13.18 -28.24 3.99
CA LEU A 195 13.19 -29.45 4.82
C LEU A 195 13.86 -30.63 4.11
N LEU A 196 13.70 -30.76 2.78
CA LEU A 196 14.38 -31.80 2.00
C LEU A 196 15.90 -31.62 1.95
N VAL A 197 16.40 -30.38 1.87
CA VAL A 197 17.85 -30.11 1.90
C VAL A 197 18.42 -30.28 3.30
N LEU A 198 17.64 -29.98 4.34
CA LEU A 198 18.03 -30.20 5.74
C LEU A 198 18.04 -31.69 6.12
N ASP A 199 17.10 -32.49 5.59
CA ASP A 199 17.05 -33.95 5.73
C ASP A 199 18.26 -34.64 5.07
N ASP A 200 18.62 -34.24 3.84
CA ASP A 200 19.84 -34.70 3.15
C ASP A 200 21.13 -34.29 3.89
N TYR A 201 21.14 -33.14 4.57
CA TYR A 201 22.25 -32.76 5.45
C TYR A 201 22.30 -33.63 6.73
N HIS A 202 21.17 -33.85 7.39
CA HIS A 202 21.09 -34.65 8.62
C HIS A 202 21.47 -36.11 8.37
N GLY A 203 21.00 -36.71 7.27
CA GLY A 203 21.39 -38.07 6.87
C GLY A 203 22.91 -38.22 6.64
N LYS A 204 23.59 -37.18 6.12
CA LYS A 204 25.07 -37.17 5.98
C LYS A 204 25.80 -37.09 7.32
N LEU A 205 25.20 -36.48 8.34
CA LEU A 205 25.72 -36.53 9.71
C LEU A 205 25.48 -37.93 10.31
N GLU A 206 24.28 -38.48 10.15
CA GLU A 206 23.93 -39.83 10.63
C GLU A 206 24.83 -40.92 10.01
N GLU A 207 25.26 -40.77 8.74
CA GLU A 207 26.28 -41.64 8.13
C GLU A 207 27.68 -41.48 8.74
N ARG A 208 28.07 -40.28 9.16
CA ARG A 208 29.36 -40.01 9.83
C ARG A 208 29.38 -40.44 11.29
N GLU A 209 28.24 -40.44 11.96
CA GLU A 209 28.12 -40.74 13.39
C GLU A 209 28.13 -42.25 13.69
N LYS A 210 27.68 -43.10 12.74
CA LYS A 210 27.67 -44.57 12.89
C LYS A 210 28.99 -45.19 13.40
N PRO A 211 30.20 -44.84 12.90
CA PRO A 211 31.45 -45.33 13.49
C PRO A 211 31.77 -44.76 14.89
N ILE A 212 31.29 -43.55 15.21
CA ILE A 212 31.53 -42.85 16.48
C ILE A 212 30.66 -43.48 17.58
N ASP A 213 29.38 -43.73 17.31
CA ASP A 213 28.48 -44.42 18.23
C ASP A 213 28.97 -45.86 18.56
N VAL A 214 29.46 -46.59 17.56
CA VAL A 214 30.08 -47.92 17.74
C VAL A 214 31.34 -47.87 18.61
N LEU A 215 32.11 -46.78 18.57
CA LEU A 215 33.28 -46.55 19.40
C LEU A 215 32.91 -46.22 20.86
N LEU A 216 31.90 -45.36 21.07
CA LEU A 216 31.45 -44.90 22.39
C LEU A 216 30.51 -45.89 23.10
N GLY A 217 30.07 -46.93 22.40
CA GLY A 217 29.42 -48.11 22.97
C GLY A 217 27.94 -48.25 22.66
N GLY A 218 27.30 -47.22 22.09
CA GLY A 218 25.95 -47.19 21.54
C GLY A 218 24.82 -47.52 22.52
N THR A 219 23.80 -46.68 22.65
CA THR A 219 22.63 -47.01 23.49
C THR A 219 21.32 -47.00 22.72
N ARG A 220 20.47 -47.98 23.00
CA ARG A 220 19.08 -48.05 22.54
C ARG A 220 18.16 -47.78 23.71
N LEU A 221 17.21 -46.87 23.53
CA LEU A 221 16.18 -46.53 24.51
C LEU A 221 14.80 -46.77 23.87
N GLU A 222 13.99 -47.63 24.48
CA GLU A 222 12.63 -47.95 24.01
C GLU A 222 11.61 -47.48 25.05
N ILE A 223 10.52 -46.83 24.62
CA ILE A 223 9.42 -46.36 25.49
C ILE A 223 8.13 -47.15 25.23
N SER A 224 7.32 -47.31 26.27
CA SER A 224 6.00 -47.94 26.21
C SER A 224 5.08 -47.39 27.32
N SER A 225 3.78 -47.65 27.23
CA SER A 225 2.80 -47.29 28.26
C SER A 225 1.87 -48.45 28.61
N ASP A 226 1.25 -48.36 29.79
CA ASP A 226 0.21 -49.30 30.23
C ASP A 226 -1.16 -49.02 29.57
N LYS A 227 -1.39 -47.78 29.14
CA LYS A 227 -2.59 -47.30 28.43
C LYS A 227 -2.21 -46.52 27.17
N LYS A 228 -3.05 -46.58 26.14
CA LYS A 228 -2.98 -45.70 24.94
C LYS A 228 -4.19 -44.79 24.75
N GLU A 229 -5.32 -45.15 25.35
CA GLU A 229 -6.53 -44.31 25.41
C GLU A 229 -6.65 -43.81 26.84
N LEU A 230 -6.83 -42.50 27.02
CA LEU A 230 -6.80 -41.78 28.30
C LEU A 230 -7.95 -40.77 28.39
N SER A 231 -8.30 -40.35 29.61
CA SER A 231 -9.17 -39.19 29.84
C SER A 231 -8.45 -38.12 30.66
N VAL A 232 -9.04 -36.93 30.80
CA VAL A 232 -8.47 -35.89 31.68
C VAL A 232 -8.46 -36.37 33.13
N GLY A 233 -7.38 -36.08 33.86
CA GLY A 233 -7.20 -36.49 35.25
C GLY A 233 -6.82 -37.96 35.45
N ASP A 234 -6.61 -38.71 34.37
CA ASP A 234 -6.20 -40.11 34.40
C ASP A 234 -4.68 -40.24 34.68
N ASP A 235 -4.27 -41.26 35.44
CA ASP A 235 -2.86 -41.62 35.62
C ASP A 235 -2.45 -42.61 34.51
N VAL A 236 -1.32 -42.36 33.84
CA VAL A 236 -0.68 -43.25 32.86
C VAL A 236 0.74 -43.59 33.29
N ARG A 237 1.13 -44.86 33.15
CA ARG A 237 2.50 -45.31 33.42
C ARG A 237 3.30 -45.28 32.12
N LEU A 238 4.44 -44.60 32.13
CA LEU A 238 5.41 -44.62 31.03
C LEU A 238 6.61 -45.46 31.47
N ASP A 239 6.83 -46.59 30.81
CA ASP A 239 7.97 -47.50 31.01
C ASP A 239 9.01 -47.28 29.92
N ALA A 240 10.29 -47.23 30.30
CA ALA A 240 11.41 -47.20 29.36
C ALA A 240 12.44 -48.32 29.64
N VAL A 241 13.11 -48.76 28.57
CA VAL A 241 14.14 -49.81 28.59
C VAL A 241 15.40 -49.29 27.91
N LEU A 242 16.52 -49.26 28.63
CA LEU A 242 17.82 -48.81 28.13
C LEU A 242 18.80 -50.00 28.00
N THR A 243 19.34 -50.21 26.81
CA THR A 243 20.37 -51.21 26.52
C THR A 243 21.58 -50.60 25.82
N ASP A 244 22.73 -51.27 25.89
CA ASP A 244 23.87 -50.99 25.02
C ASP A 244 23.68 -51.57 23.61
N LYS A 245 24.66 -51.32 22.72
CA LYS A 245 24.68 -51.78 21.32
C LYS A 245 24.65 -53.31 21.17
N ASP A 246 25.08 -54.05 22.19
CA ASP A 246 25.10 -55.52 22.21
C ASP A 246 23.80 -56.09 22.82
N GLY A 247 22.86 -55.21 23.20
CA GLY A 247 21.56 -55.54 23.77
C GLY A 247 21.57 -55.83 25.28
N LEU A 248 22.65 -55.49 25.99
CA LEU A 248 22.77 -55.71 27.43
C LEU A 248 22.13 -54.55 28.21
N PRO A 249 21.49 -54.82 29.37
CA PRO A 249 20.79 -53.80 30.14
C PRO A 249 21.72 -52.78 30.81
N VAL A 250 21.53 -51.50 30.52
CA VAL A 250 22.29 -50.40 31.14
C VAL A 250 21.63 -49.99 32.45
N SER A 251 22.17 -50.51 33.56
CA SER A 251 21.63 -50.27 34.91
C SER A 251 22.20 -49.03 35.61
N GLY A 252 21.47 -48.51 36.60
CA GLY A 252 21.91 -47.39 37.45
C GLY A 252 22.04 -46.05 36.74
N SER A 253 21.35 -45.86 35.61
CA SER A 253 21.46 -44.70 34.73
C SER A 253 20.16 -43.89 34.72
N LYS A 254 20.25 -42.56 34.65
CA LYS A 254 19.10 -41.65 34.76
C LYS A 254 18.46 -41.42 33.39
N VAL A 255 17.15 -41.65 33.29
CA VAL A 255 16.33 -41.39 32.09
C VAL A 255 15.30 -40.30 32.41
N SER A 256 15.18 -39.33 31.52
CA SER A 256 14.13 -38.30 31.52
C SER A 256 12.94 -38.75 30.67
N PHE A 257 11.73 -38.35 31.05
CA PHE A 257 10.49 -38.61 30.33
C PHE A 257 9.79 -37.29 30.03
N TYR A 258 9.32 -37.12 28.80
CA TYR A 258 8.65 -35.92 28.33
C TYR A 258 7.26 -36.25 27.76
N VAL A 259 6.31 -35.33 27.93
CA VAL A 259 4.97 -35.35 27.30
C VAL A 259 4.69 -33.94 26.77
N GLU A 260 4.32 -33.80 25.50
CA GLU A 260 4.19 -32.50 24.82
C GLU A 260 5.42 -31.58 25.05
N ASN A 261 6.61 -32.14 24.85
CA ASN A 261 7.93 -31.50 25.09
C ASN A 261 8.15 -30.95 26.52
N ARG A 262 7.28 -31.25 27.49
CA ARG A 262 7.43 -30.88 28.91
C ARG A 262 7.90 -32.08 29.73
N LEU A 263 8.82 -31.85 30.67
CA LEU A 263 9.36 -32.90 31.54
C LEU A 263 8.26 -33.48 32.45
N ALA A 264 7.84 -34.71 32.15
CA ALA A 264 6.87 -35.48 32.93
C ALA A 264 7.50 -36.12 34.17
N GLY A 265 8.81 -36.41 34.13
CA GLY A 265 9.57 -36.90 35.28
C GLY A 265 10.95 -37.45 34.90
N THR A 266 11.68 -37.97 35.88
CA THR A 266 12.94 -38.69 35.66
C THR A 266 13.00 -39.94 36.54
N ALA A 267 13.53 -41.04 36.03
CA ALA A 267 13.71 -42.29 36.76
C ALA A 267 15.14 -42.85 36.57
N VAL A 268 15.51 -43.87 37.36
CA VAL A 268 16.81 -44.53 37.27
C VAL A 268 16.61 -45.99 36.88
N THR A 269 17.43 -46.50 35.96
CA THR A 269 17.32 -47.87 35.45
C THR A 269 17.72 -48.93 36.47
N ASP A 270 16.92 -50.00 36.53
CA ASP A 270 17.16 -51.15 37.39
C ASP A 270 18.21 -52.13 36.77
N PRO A 271 18.55 -53.25 37.45
CA PRO A 271 19.48 -54.25 36.91
C PRO A 271 19.04 -54.95 35.60
N SER A 272 17.82 -54.70 35.12
CA SER A 272 17.29 -55.15 33.82
C SER A 272 17.18 -54.02 32.79
N GLY A 273 17.75 -52.84 33.08
CA GLY A 273 17.75 -51.67 32.20
C GLY A 273 16.42 -50.91 32.21
N ARG A 274 15.49 -51.25 33.12
CA ARG A 274 14.12 -50.73 33.12
C ARG A 274 13.94 -49.60 34.11
N CYS A 275 13.19 -48.58 33.72
CA CYS A 275 12.71 -47.54 34.61
C CYS A 275 11.31 -47.09 34.19
N TYR A 276 10.59 -46.37 35.06
CA TYR A 276 9.27 -45.85 34.73
C TYR A 276 8.95 -44.56 35.48
N VAL A 277 8.02 -43.78 34.93
CA VAL A 277 7.32 -42.70 35.65
C VAL A 277 5.82 -42.96 35.61
N VAL A 278 5.07 -42.30 36.49
CA VAL A 278 3.61 -42.17 36.38
C VAL A 278 3.32 -40.70 36.11
N TYR A 279 2.68 -40.43 34.99
CA TYR A 279 2.27 -39.09 34.57
C TYR A 279 0.75 -38.99 34.70
N ARG A 280 0.24 -37.83 35.13
CA ARG A 280 -1.19 -37.59 35.27
C ARG A 280 -1.64 -36.56 34.26
N ILE A 281 -2.66 -36.87 33.45
CA ILE A 281 -3.17 -35.97 32.42
C ILE A 281 -3.82 -34.74 33.09
N PRO A 282 -3.28 -33.52 32.92
CA PRO A 282 -3.87 -32.32 33.51
C PRO A 282 -4.97 -31.75 32.61
N LEU A 283 -5.90 -30.99 33.20
CA LEU A 283 -6.96 -30.24 32.50
C LEU A 283 -6.43 -29.12 31.56
N THR A 284 -5.10 -28.95 31.49
CA THR A 284 -4.39 -28.05 30.57
C THR A 284 -3.83 -28.74 29.34
N ILE A 285 -3.97 -30.08 29.22
CA ILE A 285 -3.85 -30.75 27.92
C ILE A 285 -5.20 -30.60 27.21
N PHE A 286 -5.17 -30.01 26.03
CA PHE A 286 -6.35 -29.81 25.19
C PHE A 286 -6.35 -30.67 23.92
N LYS A 287 -5.24 -31.31 23.56
CA LYS A 287 -5.14 -32.10 22.31
C LYS A 287 -5.68 -33.52 22.48
N SER A 288 -6.38 -34.02 21.46
CA SER A 288 -6.90 -35.39 21.39
C SER A 288 -5.82 -36.45 21.11
N ASN A 289 -4.64 -36.03 20.67
CA ASN A 289 -3.43 -36.85 20.60
C ASN A 289 -2.26 -36.10 21.24
N ILE A 290 -1.50 -36.77 22.11
CA ILE A 290 -0.32 -36.22 22.77
C ILE A 290 0.88 -37.15 22.59
N LYS A 291 2.06 -36.54 22.41
CA LYS A 291 3.32 -37.24 22.18
C LYS A 291 4.11 -37.38 23.47
N ALA A 292 4.54 -38.60 23.76
CA ALA A 292 5.47 -38.91 24.85
C ALA A 292 6.78 -39.50 24.31
N TYR A 293 7.91 -39.18 24.94
CA TYR A 293 9.19 -39.83 24.66
C TYR A 293 10.08 -39.85 25.90
N SER A 294 11.17 -40.61 25.82
CA SER A 294 12.19 -40.69 26.87
C SER A 294 13.57 -40.40 26.31
N GLU A 295 14.45 -39.94 27.19
CA GLU A 295 15.81 -39.50 26.86
C GLU A 295 16.80 -40.00 27.91
N PHE A 296 17.92 -40.55 27.44
CA PHE A 296 19.09 -40.85 28.23
C PHE A 296 20.23 -39.89 27.85
N ARG A 297 20.73 -39.14 28.83
CA ARG A 297 22.01 -38.40 28.75
C ARG A 297 23.00 -39.04 29.75
N PRO A 298 24.13 -39.61 29.31
CA PRO A 298 25.04 -40.36 30.17
C PRO A 298 25.87 -39.45 31.08
N GLU A 299 25.96 -39.79 32.37
CA GLU A 299 26.90 -39.15 33.32
C GLU A 299 28.34 -39.70 33.21
N LYS A 300 28.67 -40.45 32.13
CA LYS A 300 29.92 -41.20 31.96
C LYS A 300 30.32 -41.28 30.49
N GLU A 301 31.57 -40.95 30.19
CA GLU A 301 32.25 -40.85 28.88
C GLU A 301 32.33 -42.17 28.06
N ALA A 302 31.63 -43.24 28.45
CA ALA A 302 31.76 -44.58 27.89
C ALA A 302 30.39 -45.23 27.57
N LEU A 303 29.39 -44.40 27.31
CA LEU A 303 28.07 -44.74 26.79
C LEU A 303 27.61 -43.58 25.90
N SER A 304 26.83 -43.87 24.86
CA SER A 304 26.14 -42.84 24.08
C SER A 304 24.93 -42.25 24.84
N PRO A 305 24.44 -41.05 24.47
CA PRO A 305 23.06 -40.65 24.74
C PRO A 305 22.11 -41.34 23.76
N SER A 306 20.84 -41.47 24.14
CA SER A 306 19.80 -41.92 23.21
C SER A 306 18.42 -41.40 23.57
N ILE A 307 17.62 -41.13 22.53
CA ILE A 307 16.21 -40.74 22.63
C ILE A 307 15.37 -41.91 22.11
N SER A 308 14.21 -42.17 22.72
CA SER A 308 13.30 -43.20 22.25
C SER A 308 12.48 -42.75 21.03
N ASP A 309 11.89 -43.73 20.34
CA ASP A 309 10.74 -43.48 19.46
C ASP A 309 9.66 -42.65 20.18
N VAL A 310 8.85 -41.92 19.40
CA VAL A 310 7.69 -41.17 19.93
C VAL A 310 6.52 -42.12 20.18
N LEU A 311 6.00 -42.09 21.39
CA LEU A 311 4.80 -42.78 21.82
C LEU A 311 3.61 -41.84 21.79
N GLU A 312 2.75 -42.02 20.79
CA GLU A 312 1.44 -41.37 20.74
C GLU A 312 0.46 -41.99 21.75
N LEU A 313 -0.26 -41.11 22.44
CA LEU A 313 -1.34 -41.41 23.39
C LEU A 313 -2.58 -40.59 22.98
N ASN A 314 -3.75 -41.22 22.92
CA ASN A 314 -5.01 -40.57 22.60
C ASN A 314 -5.72 -40.13 23.89
N VAL A 315 -6.27 -38.91 23.89
CA VAL A 315 -7.06 -38.35 24.98
C VAL A 315 -8.50 -38.20 24.51
N SER A 316 -9.45 -38.78 25.26
CA SER A 316 -10.88 -38.74 24.96
C SER A 316 -11.44 -37.33 25.01
N GLU A 317 -12.43 -37.04 24.16
CA GLU A 317 -13.21 -35.81 24.24
C GLU A 317 -13.89 -35.67 25.62
N GLU A 318 -13.90 -34.44 26.12
CA GLU A 318 -14.31 -34.08 27.47
C GLU A 318 -15.49 -33.11 27.42
N SER A 319 -16.54 -33.40 28.18
CA SER A 319 -17.81 -32.66 28.09
C SER A 319 -17.76 -31.40 28.94
N THR A 320 -18.18 -30.26 28.38
CA THR A 320 -18.20 -28.99 29.12
C THR A 320 -19.61 -28.52 29.42
N ALA A 321 -19.79 -27.99 30.62
CA ALA A 321 -21.01 -27.32 31.08
C ALA A 321 -20.75 -25.81 31.18
N LEU A 322 -21.67 -25.03 30.60
CA LEU A 322 -21.59 -23.56 30.61
C LEU A 322 -22.82 -22.97 31.30
N SER A 323 -22.58 -22.11 32.28
CA SER A 323 -23.63 -21.40 33.03
C SER A 323 -23.66 -19.92 32.69
N ILE A 324 -24.81 -19.27 32.91
CA ILE A 324 -24.99 -17.82 32.74
C ILE A 324 -25.92 -17.24 33.82
N ASN A 325 -25.60 -16.03 34.24
CA ASN A 325 -26.37 -15.16 35.10
C ASN A 325 -26.27 -13.72 34.54
N VAL A 326 -27.38 -12.97 34.55
CA VAL A 326 -27.47 -11.64 33.94
C VAL A 326 -28.06 -10.67 34.97
N TYR A 327 -27.34 -9.60 35.28
CA TYR A 327 -27.73 -8.65 36.31
C TYR A 327 -27.34 -7.19 35.96
N PRO A 328 -28.27 -6.23 36.01
CA PRO A 328 -29.71 -6.40 36.20
C PRO A 328 -30.37 -7.11 35.00
N SER A 329 -31.52 -7.75 35.21
CA SER A 329 -32.32 -8.38 34.14
C SER A 329 -33.23 -7.40 33.39
N ASN A 330 -33.15 -6.12 33.73
CA ASN A 330 -33.81 -5.01 33.06
C ASN A 330 -32.81 -3.85 32.97
N ALA A 331 -32.79 -3.15 31.84
CA ALA A 331 -31.83 -2.08 31.56
C ALA A 331 -32.43 -1.07 30.57
N SER A 332 -31.76 0.06 30.40
CA SER A 332 -32.13 1.15 29.49
C SER A 332 -30.89 1.62 28.72
N TYR A 333 -31.07 2.48 27.71
CA TYR A 333 -29.94 3.17 27.08
C TYR A 333 -29.02 3.84 28.10
N GLY A 334 -27.71 3.56 28.01
CA GLY A 334 -26.68 4.09 28.90
C GLY A 334 -26.37 3.22 30.13
N ASP A 335 -27.18 2.19 30.42
CA ASP A 335 -26.89 1.23 31.50
C ASP A 335 -25.80 0.21 31.09
N THR A 336 -25.11 -0.35 32.09
CA THR A 336 -24.23 -1.51 31.93
C THR A 336 -24.84 -2.73 32.62
N VAL A 337 -24.98 -3.83 31.87
CA VAL A 337 -25.44 -5.12 32.37
C VAL A 337 -24.25 -6.05 32.57
N THR A 338 -24.14 -6.64 33.76
CA THR A 338 -23.14 -7.66 34.04
C THR A 338 -23.66 -9.03 33.61
N VAL A 339 -22.91 -9.69 32.72
CA VAL A 339 -23.16 -11.05 32.24
C VAL A 339 -22.05 -11.93 32.78
N SER A 340 -22.39 -12.93 33.60
CA SER A 340 -21.42 -13.69 34.40
C SER A 340 -21.75 -15.17 34.43
N GLY A 341 -20.76 -16.05 34.49
CA GLY A 341 -20.99 -17.48 34.66
C GLY A 341 -19.72 -18.27 34.90
N MET A 342 -19.79 -19.58 34.68
CA MET A 342 -18.68 -20.52 34.75
C MET A 342 -18.72 -21.51 33.59
N LEU A 343 -17.54 -21.84 33.07
CA LEU A 343 -17.27 -22.98 32.18
C LEU A 343 -16.50 -24.05 32.98
N CYS A 344 -17.03 -25.28 33.01
CA CYS A 344 -16.42 -26.40 33.72
C CYS A 344 -16.62 -27.73 32.98
N THR A 345 -15.94 -28.80 33.44
CA THR A 345 -16.29 -30.19 33.05
C THR A 345 -17.61 -30.62 33.71
N GLU A 346 -18.18 -31.75 33.30
CA GLU A 346 -19.38 -32.33 33.94
C GLU A 346 -19.19 -32.64 35.44
N GLU A 347 -17.96 -32.92 35.90
CA GLU A 347 -17.60 -33.08 37.32
C GLU A 347 -17.51 -31.73 38.08
N GLY A 348 -17.59 -30.61 37.36
CA GLY A 348 -17.50 -29.26 37.92
C GLY A 348 -16.09 -28.70 38.06
N ALA A 349 -15.08 -29.28 37.40
CA ALA A 349 -13.73 -28.72 37.37
C ALA A 349 -13.67 -27.48 36.46
N GLY A 350 -13.24 -26.33 36.99
CA GLY A 350 -13.17 -25.07 36.25
C GLY A 350 -12.16 -25.10 35.10
N ILE A 351 -12.56 -24.59 33.92
CA ILE A 351 -11.74 -24.61 32.71
C ILE A 351 -11.13 -23.21 32.49
N PHE A 352 -9.82 -23.09 32.63
CA PHE A 352 -9.08 -21.82 32.55
C PHE A 352 -8.81 -21.32 31.11
N GLY A 353 -8.82 -20.01 30.91
CA GLY A 353 -8.28 -19.30 29.75
C GLY A 353 -9.08 -19.39 28.45
N LYS A 354 -10.14 -20.20 28.40
CA LYS A 354 -10.94 -20.46 27.19
C LYS A 354 -11.88 -19.29 26.88
N PRO A 355 -12.09 -18.95 25.59
CA PRO A 355 -12.95 -17.84 25.18
C PRO A 355 -14.43 -18.22 25.20
N VAL A 356 -15.22 -17.49 26.00
CA VAL A 356 -16.69 -17.54 25.99
C VAL A 356 -17.22 -16.31 25.25
N ARG A 357 -18.12 -16.51 24.28
CA ARG A 357 -18.87 -15.43 23.62
C ARG A 357 -20.23 -15.26 24.28
N ILE A 358 -20.71 -14.03 24.37
CA ILE A 358 -22.07 -13.70 24.82
C ILE A 358 -22.92 -13.39 23.59
N PHE A 359 -24.18 -13.77 23.58
CA PHE A 359 -25.11 -13.48 22.48
C PHE A 359 -26.38 -12.82 23.01
N LEU A 360 -26.84 -11.78 22.31
CA LEU A 360 -28.09 -11.07 22.59
C LEU A 360 -28.96 -11.10 21.32
N ASN A 361 -30.09 -11.80 21.34
CA ASN A 361 -30.91 -12.11 20.16
C ASN A 361 -30.09 -12.66 18.97
N GLY A 362 -29.06 -13.47 19.25
CA GLY A 362 -28.14 -14.03 18.25
C GLY A 362 -27.04 -13.08 17.75
N VAL A 363 -26.97 -11.83 18.22
CA VAL A 363 -25.85 -10.91 17.95
C VAL A 363 -24.71 -11.19 18.94
N PRO A 364 -23.47 -11.49 18.50
CA PRO A 364 -22.35 -11.81 19.38
C PRO A 364 -21.72 -10.57 20.04
N TYR A 365 -21.19 -10.79 21.24
CA TYR A 365 -20.46 -9.85 22.10
C TYR A 365 -19.31 -10.61 22.80
N GLY A 366 -18.23 -9.92 23.15
CA GLY A 366 -16.98 -10.55 23.62
C GLY A 366 -16.09 -11.02 22.46
N PRO A 367 -15.21 -12.02 22.65
CA PRO A 367 -15.18 -12.97 23.77
C PRO A 367 -14.68 -12.38 25.10
N VAL A 368 -14.89 -13.15 26.17
CA VAL A 368 -14.23 -13.02 27.47
C VAL A 368 -13.51 -14.35 27.78
N ARG A 369 -12.27 -14.29 28.31
CA ARG A 369 -11.55 -15.50 28.75
C ARG A 369 -11.96 -15.90 30.17
N THR A 370 -12.02 -17.20 30.44
CA THR A 370 -12.31 -17.73 31.79
C THR A 370 -11.12 -17.61 32.74
N ALA A 371 -11.40 -17.35 34.01
CA ALA A 371 -10.42 -17.32 35.10
C ALA A 371 -10.03 -18.74 35.55
N GLU A 372 -9.10 -18.84 36.51
CA GLU A 372 -8.52 -20.13 36.96
C GLU A 372 -9.57 -21.09 37.54
N ASP A 373 -10.66 -20.57 38.10
CA ASP A 373 -11.81 -21.33 38.61
C ASP A 373 -12.88 -21.61 37.53
N GLY A 374 -12.62 -21.27 36.27
CA GLY A 374 -13.56 -21.36 35.16
C GLY A 374 -14.59 -20.22 35.08
N SER A 375 -14.57 -19.25 36.00
CA SER A 375 -15.53 -18.13 35.98
C SER A 375 -15.27 -17.14 34.85
N TYR A 376 -16.31 -16.46 34.36
CA TYR A 376 -16.19 -15.37 33.39
C TYR A 376 -17.14 -14.21 33.74
N VAL A 377 -16.77 -12.98 33.37
CA VAL A 377 -17.58 -11.77 33.56
C VAL A 377 -17.41 -10.81 32.39
N TYR A 378 -18.51 -10.45 31.73
CA TYR A 378 -18.60 -9.51 30.63
C TYR A 378 -19.51 -8.32 30.99
N SER A 379 -19.11 -7.11 30.60
CA SER A 379 -19.87 -5.87 30.83
C SER A 379 -20.54 -5.41 29.53
N LEU A 380 -21.83 -5.72 29.40
CA LEU A 380 -22.66 -5.37 28.25
C LEU A 380 -23.22 -3.95 28.42
N ASN A 381 -22.69 -2.98 27.67
CA ASN A 381 -23.22 -1.63 27.63
C ASN A 381 -24.42 -1.54 26.68
N ILE A 382 -25.52 -0.94 27.13
CA ILE A 382 -26.72 -0.74 26.30
C ILE A 382 -26.55 0.53 25.45
N GLY A 383 -26.00 0.35 24.25
CA GLY A 383 -25.80 1.38 23.24
C GLY A 383 -27.09 1.73 22.48
N PRO A 384 -27.06 2.74 21.58
CA PRO A 384 -28.28 3.21 20.91
C PRO A 384 -28.83 2.20 19.90
N TYR A 385 -27.99 1.27 19.44
CA TYR A 385 -28.33 0.18 18.50
C TYR A 385 -28.60 -1.15 19.20
N THR A 386 -28.46 -1.25 20.53
CA THR A 386 -28.76 -2.48 21.26
C THR A 386 -30.24 -2.83 21.09
N PRO A 387 -30.60 -4.10 20.81
CA PRO A 387 -32.00 -4.52 20.70
C PRO A 387 -32.84 -4.12 21.92
N GLY A 388 -34.07 -3.68 21.64
CA GLY A 388 -35.05 -3.22 22.62
C GLY A 388 -36.16 -4.23 22.88
N GLY A 389 -36.81 -4.12 24.03
CA GLY A 389 -37.80 -5.08 24.53
C GLY A 389 -37.16 -6.27 25.25
N THR A 390 -37.94 -7.33 25.46
CA THR A 390 -37.47 -8.59 26.05
C THR A 390 -36.52 -9.28 25.08
N CYS A 391 -35.22 -9.25 25.40
CA CYS A 391 -34.18 -9.88 24.61
C CYS A 391 -33.78 -11.23 25.22
N GLU A 392 -33.52 -12.20 24.35
CA GLU A 392 -32.91 -13.48 24.70
C GLU A 392 -31.39 -13.30 24.82
N ILE A 393 -30.81 -13.79 25.90
CA ILE A 393 -29.36 -13.70 26.15
C ILE A 393 -28.80 -15.03 26.63
N TYR A 394 -27.69 -15.45 26.02
CA TYR A 394 -26.98 -16.70 26.33
C TYR A 394 -25.46 -16.52 26.15
N SER A 395 -24.71 -17.53 26.56
CA SER A 395 -23.26 -17.61 26.34
C SER A 395 -22.91 -18.92 25.64
N GLU A 396 -21.83 -18.91 24.86
CA GLU A 396 -21.36 -20.07 24.11
C GLU A 396 -19.83 -20.22 24.23
N TYR A 397 -19.38 -21.44 24.51
CA TYR A 397 -18.02 -21.89 24.35
C TYR A 397 -17.94 -22.75 23.08
N THR A 398 -17.10 -22.36 22.14
CA THR A 398 -16.82 -23.12 20.91
C THR A 398 -15.42 -23.71 21.00
N ARG A 399 -15.22 -24.94 20.50
CA ARG A 399 -13.87 -25.55 20.42
C ARG A 399 -12.90 -24.59 19.74
N SER A 400 -11.67 -24.51 20.25
CA SER A 400 -10.66 -23.60 19.70
C SER A 400 -10.01 -24.17 18.43
N TYR A 401 -9.85 -25.50 18.38
CA TYR A 401 -9.22 -26.25 17.29
C TYR A 401 -9.97 -27.57 17.03
N SER A 402 -9.66 -28.26 15.94
CA SER A 402 -10.27 -29.55 15.57
C SER A 402 -9.82 -30.71 16.45
N ASP A 403 -8.67 -30.59 17.11
CA ASP A 403 -8.12 -31.53 18.08
C ASP A 403 -8.43 -31.16 19.55
N ASP A 404 -9.12 -30.04 19.80
CA ASP A 404 -9.53 -29.60 21.14
C ASP A 404 -10.50 -30.62 21.75
N ILE A 405 -10.08 -31.34 22.79
CA ILE A 405 -10.89 -32.36 23.47
C ILE A 405 -12.11 -31.76 24.17
N LEU A 406 -12.04 -30.49 24.59
CA LEU A 406 -13.11 -29.84 25.32
C LEU A 406 -14.26 -29.52 24.37
N LEU A 407 -15.36 -30.28 24.49
CA LEU A 407 -16.56 -30.10 23.69
C LEU A 407 -17.13 -28.69 23.86
N GLY A 408 -17.57 -28.09 22.74
CA GLY A 408 -18.30 -26.83 22.77
C GLY A 408 -19.64 -26.96 23.48
N SER A 409 -20.06 -25.91 24.19
CA SER A 409 -21.28 -25.90 24.99
C SER A 409 -21.96 -24.53 24.98
N THR A 410 -23.29 -24.54 25.09
CA THR A 410 -24.12 -23.34 25.15
C THR A 410 -24.83 -23.30 26.50
N SER A 411 -24.88 -22.13 27.14
CA SER A 411 -25.64 -21.98 28.37
C SER A 411 -27.13 -22.14 28.14
N ARG A 412 -27.88 -22.35 29.23
CA ARG A 412 -29.30 -22.00 29.27
C ARG A 412 -29.51 -20.56 28.77
N TYR A 413 -30.65 -20.31 28.15
CA TYR A 413 -31.09 -18.96 27.85
C TYR A 413 -31.53 -18.23 29.15
N ALA A 414 -31.27 -16.93 29.17
CA ALA A 414 -31.78 -15.95 30.12
C ALA A 414 -32.47 -14.81 29.36
N SER A 415 -33.11 -13.88 30.08
CA SER A 415 -33.85 -12.77 29.49
C SER A 415 -33.35 -11.43 30.04
N LEU A 416 -33.26 -10.44 29.17
CA LEU A 416 -32.90 -9.06 29.49
C LEU A 416 -33.96 -8.12 28.90
N ASP A 417 -34.73 -7.44 29.75
CA ASP A 417 -35.74 -6.48 29.33
C ASP A 417 -35.12 -5.10 29.10
N VAL A 418 -34.85 -4.75 27.83
CA VAL A 418 -34.27 -3.47 27.44
C VAL A 418 -35.38 -2.44 27.20
N SER A 419 -35.49 -1.46 28.09
CA SER A 419 -36.45 -0.37 28.01
C SER A 419 -36.06 0.64 26.94
N MET A 420 -36.87 0.70 25.88
CA MET A 420 -36.67 1.62 24.75
C MET A 420 -37.04 3.06 25.15
N GLN A 421 -36.21 4.03 24.77
CA GLN A 421 -36.46 5.45 25.00
C GLN A 421 -36.64 6.20 23.69
N ASP A 422 -37.63 7.11 23.63
CA ASP A 422 -37.71 8.08 22.54
C ASP A 422 -36.49 9.01 22.54
N SER A 423 -36.14 9.57 21.37
CA SER A 423 -35.06 10.55 21.24
C SER A 423 -35.55 11.91 20.73
N ILE A 424 -34.79 12.94 21.06
CA ILE A 424 -34.92 14.31 20.59
C ILE A 424 -33.65 14.63 19.81
N LEU A 425 -33.79 14.85 18.51
CA LEU A 425 -32.73 15.29 17.62
C LEU A 425 -32.91 16.78 17.31
N THR A 426 -31.81 17.51 17.23
CA THR A 426 -31.77 18.93 16.87
C THR A 426 -30.79 19.16 15.73
N LEU A 427 -31.07 20.19 14.94
CA LEU A 427 -30.19 20.77 13.93
C LEU A 427 -30.11 22.26 14.25
N GLY A 428 -28.91 22.83 14.29
CA GLY A 428 -28.71 24.28 14.38
C GLY A 428 -28.93 24.94 13.02
N ASP A 429 -29.29 26.23 13.03
CA ASP A 429 -29.56 26.98 11.80
C ASP A 429 -28.35 26.93 10.84
N PRO A 430 -28.50 26.36 9.62
CA PRO A 430 -27.45 26.33 8.61
C PRO A 430 -27.36 27.68 7.87
N ASP A 431 -26.38 27.84 6.99
CA ASP A 431 -26.30 29.01 6.12
C ASP A 431 -27.56 29.14 5.22
N ASP A 432 -28.08 30.37 5.08
CA ASP A 432 -29.32 30.67 4.34
C ASP A 432 -29.28 30.29 2.84
N ILE A 433 -28.08 30.09 2.27
CA ILE A 433 -27.85 30.00 0.82
C ILE A 433 -26.72 29.00 0.51
N PHE A 434 -26.98 28.11 -0.44
CA PHE A 434 -25.99 27.15 -0.96
C PHE A 434 -25.98 27.10 -2.50
N THR A 435 -24.85 26.72 -3.07
CA THR A 435 -24.68 26.22 -4.44
C THR A 435 -24.15 24.79 -4.41
N GLY A 436 -24.26 24.08 -5.54
CA GLY A 436 -23.67 22.74 -5.65
C GLY A 436 -22.14 22.81 -5.50
N GLY A 437 -21.58 21.91 -4.70
CA GLY A 437 -20.14 21.89 -4.42
C GLY A 437 -19.69 22.72 -3.22
N ASP A 438 -20.54 23.54 -2.59
CA ASP A 438 -20.17 24.29 -1.38
C ASP A 438 -19.87 23.36 -0.19
N ASP A 439 -18.83 23.66 0.60
CA ASP A 439 -18.46 22.87 1.78
C ASP A 439 -19.27 23.31 3.01
N ALA A 440 -20.46 22.73 3.18
CA ALA A 440 -21.39 23.07 4.25
C ALA A 440 -21.03 22.40 5.58
N ARG A 441 -21.31 23.08 6.69
CA ARG A 441 -21.22 22.56 8.07
C ARG A 441 -22.61 22.55 8.71
N PHE A 442 -23.03 21.37 9.14
CA PHE A 442 -24.23 21.16 9.95
C PHE A 442 -23.83 20.69 11.34
N GLU A 443 -24.49 21.18 12.38
CA GLU A 443 -24.25 20.72 13.75
C GLU A 443 -25.53 20.65 14.56
N GLY A 444 -25.53 19.84 15.61
CA GLY A 444 -26.70 19.64 16.45
C GLY A 444 -26.45 18.65 17.57
N VAL A 445 -27.52 18.24 18.24
CA VAL A 445 -27.46 17.35 19.41
C VAL A 445 -28.57 16.30 19.35
N LEU A 446 -28.23 15.05 19.62
CA LEU A 446 -29.14 13.94 19.84
C LEU A 446 -29.16 13.56 21.33
N LYS A 447 -30.35 13.50 21.91
CA LYS A 447 -30.57 13.09 23.30
C LYS A 447 -31.72 12.10 23.41
N THR A 448 -31.77 11.33 24.48
CA THR A 448 -33.02 10.67 24.89
C THR A 448 -34.05 11.73 25.31
N PHE A 449 -35.33 11.37 25.33
CA PHE A 449 -36.40 12.20 25.88
C PHE A 449 -36.20 12.49 27.39
N SER A 450 -35.45 11.63 28.10
CA SER A 450 -35.00 11.85 29.48
C SER A 450 -33.84 12.84 29.62
N GLY A 451 -33.24 13.30 28.50
CA GLY A 451 -32.19 14.32 28.45
C GLY A 451 -30.76 13.80 28.48
N LEU A 452 -30.55 12.46 28.45
CA LEU A 452 -29.23 11.84 28.38
C LEU A 452 -28.62 12.06 26.98
N PRO A 453 -27.31 12.32 26.87
CA PRO A 453 -26.62 12.40 25.58
C PRO A 453 -26.60 11.02 24.91
N VAL A 454 -26.91 10.94 23.62
CA VAL A 454 -26.84 9.68 22.87
C VAL A 454 -25.52 9.63 22.11
N SER A 455 -24.51 8.96 22.68
CA SER A 455 -23.16 8.80 22.08
C SER A 455 -23.09 7.68 21.04
N GLY A 456 -22.22 7.83 20.04
CA GLY A 456 -21.91 6.82 19.02
C GLY A 456 -23.00 6.62 17.95
N ALA A 457 -24.01 7.49 17.91
CA ALA A 457 -25.13 7.40 16.98
C ALA A 457 -24.81 8.13 15.66
N LYS A 458 -25.04 7.43 14.54
CA LYS A 458 -24.92 7.99 13.19
C LYS A 458 -26.14 8.85 12.86
N VAL A 459 -25.91 10.14 12.62
CA VAL A 459 -26.91 11.13 12.23
C VAL A 459 -26.68 11.50 10.76
N LYS A 460 -27.74 11.49 9.95
CA LYS A 460 -27.70 11.90 8.54
C LYS A 460 -28.27 13.31 8.38
N ILE A 461 -27.70 14.08 7.47
CA ILE A 461 -28.29 15.34 7.00
C ILE A 461 -28.99 15.09 5.67
N TYR A 462 -30.22 15.59 5.57
CA TYR A 462 -31.05 15.56 4.39
C TYR A 462 -31.32 16.99 3.93
N ALA A 463 -31.15 17.27 2.64
CA ALA A 463 -31.61 18.49 1.98
C ALA A 463 -32.43 18.08 0.75
N ASP A 464 -33.67 18.55 0.61
CA ASP A 464 -34.62 18.10 -0.43
C ASP A 464 -34.78 16.55 -0.48
N GLY A 465 -34.69 15.91 0.69
CA GLY A 465 -34.70 14.44 0.79
C GLY A 465 -33.45 13.72 0.27
N VAL A 466 -32.46 14.44 -0.28
CA VAL A 466 -31.14 13.92 -0.67
C VAL A 466 -30.23 13.87 0.56
N VAL A 467 -29.56 12.73 0.80
CA VAL A 467 -28.55 12.63 1.87
C VAL A 467 -27.35 13.52 1.49
N THR A 468 -27.16 14.60 2.23
CA THR A 468 -26.07 15.56 2.06
C THR A 468 -24.80 15.10 2.79
N GLY A 469 -24.95 14.45 3.94
CA GLY A 469 -23.81 13.94 4.70
C GLY A 469 -24.22 13.04 5.87
N THR A 470 -23.24 12.51 6.59
CA THR A 470 -23.43 11.70 7.80
C THR A 470 -22.34 12.02 8.81
N GLY A 471 -22.72 12.22 10.07
CA GLY A 471 -21.80 12.33 11.20
C GLY A 471 -22.10 11.28 12.27
N THR A 472 -21.29 11.26 13.31
CA THR A 472 -21.50 10.43 14.50
C THR A 472 -21.51 11.34 15.73
N THR A 473 -22.35 11.03 16.71
CA THR A 473 -22.44 11.80 17.95
C THR A 473 -21.30 11.48 18.93
N ASP A 474 -20.83 12.51 19.61
CA ASP A 474 -19.86 12.42 20.70
C ASP A 474 -20.51 12.04 22.04
N ASN A 475 -19.71 12.01 23.12
CA ASN A 475 -20.17 11.66 24.47
C ASN A 475 -21.12 12.69 25.11
N ASP A 476 -21.19 13.92 24.58
CA ASP A 476 -22.19 14.93 24.94
C ASP A 476 -23.44 14.86 24.04
N GLY A 477 -23.50 13.89 23.12
CA GLY A 477 -24.57 13.68 22.16
C GLY A 477 -24.53 14.66 20.98
N ARG A 478 -23.46 15.47 20.86
CA ARG A 478 -23.31 16.46 19.80
C ARG A 478 -22.80 15.79 18.53
N TYR A 479 -23.25 16.25 17.38
CA TYR A 479 -22.68 15.85 16.10
C TYR A 479 -22.29 17.08 15.29
N VAL A 480 -21.29 16.91 14.41
CA VAL A 480 -20.94 17.85 13.34
C VAL A 480 -20.82 17.05 12.05
N VAL A 481 -21.39 17.58 10.97
CA VAL A 481 -21.25 17.04 9.61
C VAL A 481 -20.66 18.13 8.74
N GLN A 482 -19.49 17.85 8.15
CA GLN A 482 -18.92 18.68 7.09
C GLN A 482 -19.07 17.90 5.78
N ALA A 483 -19.71 18.50 4.78
CA ALA A 483 -20.00 17.84 3.51
C ALA A 483 -20.15 18.83 2.36
N SER A 484 -19.66 18.44 1.18
CA SER A 484 -19.91 19.16 -0.07
C SER A 484 -21.38 19.01 -0.48
N ILE A 485 -22.08 20.12 -0.74
CA ILE A 485 -23.49 20.12 -1.16
C ILE A 485 -23.68 19.33 -2.48
N PRO A 486 -24.54 18.30 -2.52
CA PRO A 486 -24.79 17.51 -3.73
C PRO A 486 -25.41 18.33 -4.88
N TYR A 487 -24.86 18.14 -6.09
CA TYR A 487 -25.32 18.81 -7.31
C TYR A 487 -26.71 18.37 -7.83
N ASN A 488 -27.41 17.48 -7.13
CA ASN A 488 -28.69 16.90 -7.53
C ASN A 488 -29.87 17.27 -6.59
N ILE A 489 -29.68 18.25 -5.71
CA ILE A 489 -30.75 18.92 -4.95
C ILE A 489 -31.48 19.88 -5.89
N LEU A 490 -32.81 20.02 -5.77
CA LEU A 490 -33.56 20.97 -6.61
C LEU A 490 -33.28 22.44 -6.22
N PRO A 491 -33.13 23.37 -7.17
CA PRO A 491 -32.91 24.78 -6.86
C PRO A 491 -34.17 25.47 -6.32
N GLY A 492 -33.96 26.54 -5.55
CA GLY A 492 -35.00 27.27 -4.81
C GLY A 492 -34.88 27.08 -3.29
N THR A 493 -35.90 27.50 -2.55
CA THR A 493 -35.98 27.25 -1.10
C THR A 493 -36.28 25.77 -0.87
N GLN A 494 -35.36 25.04 -0.24
CA GLN A 494 -35.53 23.63 0.11
C GLN A 494 -35.43 23.40 1.61
N GLN A 495 -36.02 22.28 2.03
CA GLN A 495 -36.02 21.82 3.42
C GLN A 495 -34.75 21.06 3.76
N ILE A 496 -34.07 21.48 4.82
CA ILE A 496 -32.94 20.77 5.44
C ILE A 496 -33.38 20.22 6.80
N TYR A 497 -33.07 18.96 7.08
CA TYR A 497 -33.27 18.36 8.39
C TYR A 497 -32.22 17.29 8.69
N SER A 498 -32.08 16.95 9.97
CA SER A 498 -31.26 15.83 10.43
C SER A 498 -32.13 14.63 10.80
N GLU A 499 -31.60 13.42 10.65
CA GLU A 499 -32.28 12.16 11.00
C GLU A 499 -31.34 11.18 11.69
N PHE A 500 -31.81 10.63 12.80
CA PHE A 500 -31.25 9.46 13.48
C PHE A 500 -32.21 8.29 13.29
N SER A 501 -31.79 7.25 12.56
CA SER A 501 -32.60 6.06 12.27
C SER A 501 -31.83 4.78 12.60
N PRO A 502 -31.91 4.29 13.86
CA PRO A 502 -31.19 3.10 14.32
C PRO A 502 -31.82 1.77 13.87
N GLY A 503 -33.06 1.80 13.40
CA GLY A 503 -33.86 0.63 13.05
C GLY A 503 -35.07 0.44 14.00
N PRO A 504 -35.93 -0.54 13.73
CA PRO A 504 -37.02 -0.89 14.63
C PRO A 504 -36.49 -1.60 15.89
N ASN A 505 -37.20 -1.47 17.01
CA ASN A 505 -36.94 -2.20 18.26
C ASN A 505 -35.48 -2.08 18.76
N THR A 506 -34.99 -0.86 18.90
CA THR A 506 -33.67 -0.53 19.47
C THR A 506 -33.83 0.26 20.77
N ALA A 507 -32.83 0.22 21.65
CA ALA A 507 -32.86 0.83 22.99
C ALA A 507 -33.11 2.35 22.96
N VAL A 508 -32.79 3.02 21.85
CA VAL A 508 -33.21 4.39 21.56
C VAL A 508 -33.99 4.39 20.25
N HIS A 509 -35.20 4.94 20.23
CA HIS A 509 -35.97 5.11 18.98
C HIS A 509 -35.37 6.20 18.09
N GLY A 510 -35.57 6.07 16.78
CA GLY A 510 -35.19 7.09 15.81
C GLY A 510 -35.99 8.39 15.93
N SER A 511 -35.39 9.49 15.47
CA SER A 511 -35.99 10.82 15.44
C SER A 511 -35.46 11.66 14.28
N LYS A 512 -36.21 12.71 13.92
CA LYS A 512 -35.78 13.78 13.01
C LYS A 512 -35.73 15.09 13.81
N SER A 513 -34.89 16.04 13.39
CA SER A 513 -35.00 17.42 13.88
C SER A 513 -36.23 18.12 13.31
N ASP A 514 -36.51 19.31 13.85
CA ASP A 514 -37.24 20.34 13.10
C ASP A 514 -36.55 20.64 11.76
N VAL A 515 -37.31 21.28 10.86
CA VAL A 515 -36.89 21.59 9.49
C VAL A 515 -36.41 23.04 9.40
N CYS A 516 -35.21 23.22 8.87
CA CYS A 516 -34.69 24.52 8.42
C CYS A 516 -35.02 24.71 6.92
N GLU A 517 -35.11 25.95 6.46
CA GLU A 517 -35.23 26.28 5.03
C GLU A 517 -33.96 27.00 4.56
N ALA A 518 -33.39 26.61 3.41
CA ALA A 518 -32.25 27.27 2.79
C ALA A 518 -32.44 27.41 1.27
N ILE A 519 -31.84 28.43 0.67
CA ILE A 519 -31.98 28.77 -0.75
C ILE A 519 -30.84 28.15 -1.55
N PHE A 520 -31.12 27.03 -2.22
CA PHE A 520 -30.19 26.39 -3.14
C PHE A 520 -30.23 27.08 -4.50
N LYS A 521 -29.06 27.42 -5.04
CA LYS A 521 -28.90 28.15 -6.31
C LYS A 521 -28.25 27.27 -7.36
N VAL A 522 -28.76 27.38 -8.59
CA VAL A 522 -28.08 26.86 -9.78
C VAL A 522 -26.77 27.63 -9.98
N SER A 523 -25.72 26.89 -10.32
CA SER A 523 -24.40 27.43 -10.69
C SER A 523 -24.07 27.04 -12.13
N ASP A 524 -23.35 27.92 -12.84
CA ASP A 524 -22.92 27.65 -14.22
C ASP A 524 -21.59 26.88 -14.21
N PRO A 525 -21.52 25.67 -14.81
CA PRO A 525 -20.26 24.93 -14.94
C PRO A 525 -19.33 25.55 -15.99
N ALA A 526 -18.05 25.19 -15.89
CA ALA A 526 -17.06 25.39 -16.95
C ALA A 526 -16.43 24.05 -17.34
N VAL A 527 -16.09 23.90 -18.63
CA VAL A 527 -15.28 22.79 -19.14
C VAL A 527 -13.95 23.33 -19.66
N MET A 528 -12.84 22.89 -19.06
CA MET A 528 -11.50 23.07 -19.60
C MET A 528 -11.14 21.87 -20.47
N PHE A 529 -10.46 22.09 -21.59
CA PHE A 529 -10.05 21.04 -22.53
C PHE A 529 -8.52 20.95 -22.60
N ASP A 530 -7.96 19.75 -22.57
CA ASP A 530 -6.49 19.54 -22.54
C ASP A 530 -5.81 19.69 -23.92
N GLY A 531 -6.52 20.27 -24.89
CA GLY A 531 -6.12 20.38 -26.29
C GLY A 531 -6.59 19.19 -27.15
N MET A 532 -6.62 19.41 -28.46
CA MET A 532 -7.05 18.42 -29.45
C MET A 532 -6.23 18.53 -30.75
N PRO A 533 -6.12 17.44 -31.53
CA PRO A 533 -5.48 17.48 -32.84
C PRO A 533 -6.26 18.38 -33.80
N LEU A 534 -5.54 19.23 -34.56
CA LEU A 534 -6.16 20.12 -35.56
C LEU A 534 -6.62 19.37 -36.82
N VAL A 535 -5.97 18.23 -37.13
CA VAL A 535 -6.25 17.40 -38.31
C VAL A 535 -6.19 15.92 -37.92
N LEU A 536 -7.18 15.13 -38.34
CA LEU A 536 -7.20 13.68 -38.25
C LEU A 536 -7.44 13.03 -39.62
N PHE A 537 -7.04 11.77 -39.75
CA PHE A 537 -7.23 10.94 -40.94
C PHE A 537 -8.03 9.68 -40.59
N PRO A 538 -8.54 8.93 -41.58
CA PRO A 538 -9.11 7.61 -41.34
C PRO A 538 -8.08 6.69 -40.68
N GLU A 539 -8.56 5.83 -39.77
CA GLU A 539 -7.79 4.98 -38.85
C GLU A 539 -7.06 5.73 -37.70
N ASP A 540 -7.17 7.05 -37.58
CA ASP A 540 -6.72 7.77 -36.37
C ASP A 540 -7.78 7.70 -35.25
N THR A 541 -7.35 7.91 -34.00
CA THR A 541 -8.26 8.09 -32.86
C THR A 541 -8.38 9.57 -32.50
N LEU A 542 -9.61 10.07 -32.41
CA LEU A 542 -9.93 11.32 -31.74
C LEU A 542 -10.07 11.05 -30.24
N THR A 543 -9.14 11.54 -29.44
CA THR A 543 -9.29 11.61 -27.98
C THR A 543 -9.68 13.02 -27.58
N VAL A 544 -10.77 13.14 -26.83
CA VAL A 544 -11.27 14.39 -26.23
C VAL A 544 -11.11 14.26 -24.72
N ASN A 545 -10.23 15.09 -24.16
CA ASN A 545 -9.96 15.17 -22.73
C ASN A 545 -10.38 16.54 -22.18
N GLY A 546 -10.79 16.58 -20.92
CA GLY A 546 -11.03 17.82 -20.21
C GLY A 546 -11.42 17.61 -18.76
N THR A 547 -11.69 18.73 -18.07
CA THR A 547 -12.15 18.80 -16.69
C THR A 547 -13.42 19.63 -16.61
N LEU A 548 -14.45 19.13 -15.93
CA LEU A 548 -15.66 19.85 -15.55
C LEU A 548 -15.48 20.44 -14.14
N GLN A 549 -15.67 21.74 -14.01
CA GLN A 549 -15.42 22.49 -12.77
C GLN A 549 -16.47 23.59 -12.55
N ASN A 550 -16.64 24.05 -11.30
CA ASN A 550 -17.47 25.21 -10.98
C ASN A 550 -16.74 26.54 -11.29
N TYR A 551 -17.37 27.67 -10.99
CA TYR A 551 -16.80 29.00 -11.25
C TYR A 551 -15.54 29.33 -10.40
N ASP A 552 -15.35 28.67 -9.25
CA ASP A 552 -14.14 28.78 -8.42
C ASP A 552 -13.01 27.83 -8.87
N GLY A 553 -13.26 26.96 -9.85
CA GLY A 553 -12.34 25.91 -10.29
C GLY A 553 -12.37 24.63 -9.46
N LYS A 554 -13.35 24.45 -8.56
CA LYS A 554 -13.58 23.20 -7.84
C LYS A 554 -14.16 22.15 -8.80
N ALA A 555 -13.59 20.95 -8.79
CA ALA A 555 -14.00 19.85 -9.64
C ALA A 555 -15.48 19.45 -9.44
N ILE A 556 -16.14 19.04 -10.53
CA ILE A 556 -17.53 18.53 -10.53
C ILE A 556 -17.52 17.03 -10.85
N PRO A 557 -17.53 16.14 -9.84
CA PRO A 557 -17.48 14.69 -10.04
C PRO A 557 -18.86 14.08 -10.34
N GLY A 558 -18.85 12.90 -10.97
CA GLY A 558 -20.02 12.03 -11.15
C GLY A 558 -21.09 12.52 -12.14
N LYS A 559 -20.85 13.58 -12.91
CA LYS A 559 -21.82 14.12 -13.87
C LYS A 559 -21.66 13.46 -15.26
N PRO A 560 -22.75 13.02 -15.91
CA PRO A 560 -22.69 12.44 -17.25
C PRO A 560 -22.48 13.53 -18.31
N LEU A 561 -21.65 13.23 -19.32
CA LEU A 561 -21.33 14.12 -20.42
C LEU A 561 -21.47 13.39 -21.76
N ASN A 562 -22.15 14.03 -22.72
CA ASN A 562 -22.22 13.56 -24.11
C ASN A 562 -21.20 14.35 -24.96
N VAL A 563 -20.37 13.68 -25.75
CA VAL A 563 -19.36 14.33 -26.60
C VAL A 563 -19.74 14.15 -28.06
N SER A 564 -19.80 15.24 -28.83
CA SER A 564 -20.20 15.25 -30.24
C SER A 564 -19.15 15.88 -31.16
N PHE A 565 -19.13 15.44 -32.41
CA PHE A 565 -18.50 16.14 -33.53
C PHE A 565 -19.59 16.61 -34.50
N SER A 566 -19.75 17.93 -34.65
CA SER A 566 -20.76 18.57 -35.51
C SER A 566 -22.20 18.09 -35.26
N GLY A 567 -22.55 17.78 -34.01
CA GLY A 567 -23.87 17.27 -33.62
C GLY A 567 -24.06 15.76 -33.76
N ILE A 568 -23.05 15.02 -34.21
CA ILE A 568 -23.02 13.55 -34.15
C ILE A 568 -22.34 13.16 -32.85
N VAL A 569 -23.06 12.50 -31.93
CA VAL A 569 -22.48 12.00 -30.67
C VAL A 569 -21.45 10.92 -30.99
N ILE A 570 -20.20 11.16 -30.60
CA ILE A 570 -19.04 10.26 -30.80
C ILE A 570 -18.70 9.44 -29.55
N GLY A 571 -19.24 9.82 -28.38
CA GLY A 571 -19.14 9.03 -27.17
C GLY A 571 -19.86 9.68 -25.99
N THR A 572 -19.99 8.94 -24.90
CA THR A 572 -20.51 9.41 -23.62
C THR A 572 -19.55 8.99 -22.51
N THR A 573 -19.54 9.75 -21.41
CA THR A 573 -18.58 9.59 -20.32
C THR A 573 -19.17 10.15 -19.02
N VAL A 574 -18.52 9.90 -17.89
CA VAL A 574 -18.92 10.43 -16.57
C VAL A 574 -17.68 11.00 -15.90
N THR A 575 -17.80 12.17 -15.28
CA THR A 575 -16.65 12.82 -14.65
C THR A 575 -16.16 12.05 -13.42
N ASP A 576 -14.85 11.92 -13.27
CA ASP A 576 -14.22 11.25 -12.14
C ASP A 576 -14.17 12.14 -10.88
N GLY A 577 -13.49 11.67 -9.82
CA GLY A 577 -13.35 12.40 -8.56
C GLY A 577 -12.62 13.76 -8.68
N GLU A 578 -11.84 13.96 -9.74
CA GLU A 578 -11.16 15.22 -10.06
C GLU A 578 -11.92 16.02 -11.14
N GLY A 579 -13.15 15.62 -11.49
CA GLY A 579 -13.98 16.25 -12.51
C GLY A 579 -13.53 15.94 -13.94
N LYS A 580 -12.53 15.08 -14.14
CA LYS A 580 -11.94 14.79 -15.45
C LYS A 580 -12.80 13.84 -16.26
N PHE A 581 -12.70 13.96 -17.58
CA PHE A 581 -13.32 13.04 -18.52
C PHE A 581 -12.42 12.73 -19.71
N ASN A 582 -12.57 11.52 -20.25
CA ASN A 582 -12.01 11.08 -21.52
C ASN A 582 -13.14 10.51 -22.40
N VAL A 583 -13.10 10.83 -23.69
CA VAL A 583 -13.77 10.07 -24.75
C VAL A 583 -12.76 9.80 -25.85
N SER A 584 -12.67 8.55 -26.32
CA SER A 584 -11.80 8.16 -27.43
C SER A 584 -12.63 7.49 -28.53
N TYR A 585 -12.57 8.04 -29.75
CA TYR A 585 -13.37 7.65 -30.90
C TYR A 585 -12.48 7.33 -32.10
N ALA A 586 -12.64 6.14 -32.69
CA ALA A 586 -11.89 5.71 -33.87
C ALA A 586 -12.51 6.28 -35.16
N VAL A 587 -11.72 7.04 -35.93
CA VAL A 587 -12.16 7.70 -37.15
C VAL A 587 -12.25 6.69 -38.30
N SER A 588 -13.38 6.01 -38.40
CA SER A 588 -13.75 5.20 -39.56
C SER A 588 -14.00 6.09 -40.78
N GLY A 589 -13.57 5.65 -41.96
CA GLY A 589 -13.53 6.44 -43.21
C GLY A 589 -14.88 6.78 -43.88
N GLY A 590 -15.88 7.18 -43.10
CA GLY A 590 -17.21 7.61 -43.60
C GLY A 590 -18.12 8.27 -42.56
N ASP A 591 -17.89 8.05 -41.26
CA ASP A 591 -18.84 8.44 -40.20
C ASP A 591 -18.77 9.94 -39.84
N ILE A 592 -17.55 10.50 -39.80
CA ILE A 592 -17.30 11.94 -39.65
C ILE A 592 -16.25 12.39 -40.69
N SER A 593 -16.47 13.53 -41.34
CA SER A 593 -15.53 14.08 -42.33
C SER A 593 -15.70 15.59 -42.54
N GLY A 594 -14.66 16.25 -43.03
CA GLY A 594 -14.62 17.69 -43.25
C GLY A 594 -14.19 18.49 -42.02
N ILE A 595 -14.36 19.82 -42.07
CA ILE A 595 -14.16 20.69 -40.89
C ILE A 595 -15.42 20.59 -40.03
N GLY A 596 -15.25 20.16 -38.79
CA GLY A 596 -16.31 20.13 -37.79
C GLY A 596 -15.88 20.73 -36.46
N ARG A 597 -16.81 20.78 -35.51
CA ARG A 597 -16.60 21.29 -34.16
C ARG A 597 -16.76 20.16 -33.16
N VAL A 598 -15.90 20.06 -32.16
CA VAL A 598 -16.09 19.18 -31.01
C VAL A 598 -16.84 19.94 -29.90
N GLU A 599 -17.94 19.38 -29.45
CA GLU A 599 -18.81 19.96 -28.42
C GLU A 599 -19.11 18.93 -27.33
N VAL A 600 -18.96 19.32 -26.07
CA VAL A 600 -19.34 18.54 -24.88
C VAL A 600 -20.65 19.10 -24.35
N PHE A 601 -21.61 18.22 -24.09
CA PHE A 601 -22.94 18.55 -23.61
C PHE A 601 -23.09 18.00 -22.19
N LEU A 602 -23.38 18.89 -21.25
CA LEU A 602 -23.94 18.53 -19.95
C LEU A 602 -25.46 18.71 -20.07
N ASP A 603 -26.21 17.63 -19.87
CA ASP A 603 -27.68 17.70 -19.84
C ASP A 603 -28.14 18.39 -18.53
N ASP A 604 -29.21 19.18 -18.61
CA ASP A 604 -29.85 19.79 -17.45
C ASP A 604 -30.63 18.70 -16.68
N ASP A 605 -30.13 18.32 -15.50
CA ASP A 605 -30.78 17.35 -14.61
C ASP A 605 -31.76 17.98 -13.62
N GLY A 606 -32.00 19.29 -13.72
CA GLY A 606 -32.85 20.07 -12.82
C GLY A 606 -32.24 20.31 -11.45
N GLY A 607 -30.97 19.97 -11.25
CA GLY A 607 -30.24 20.15 -10.00
C GLY A 607 -29.58 21.53 -9.84
N LEU A 608 -28.40 21.56 -9.21
CA LEU A 608 -27.67 22.81 -8.90
C LEU A 608 -26.62 23.20 -9.95
N LEU A 609 -26.64 22.55 -11.12
CA LEU A 609 -25.83 22.91 -12.29
C LEU A 609 -26.75 23.27 -13.46
N SER A 610 -26.40 24.30 -14.22
CA SER A 610 -27.03 24.54 -15.52
C SER A 610 -26.53 23.53 -16.56
N GLY A 611 -27.47 22.98 -17.35
CA GLY A 611 -27.11 22.25 -18.57
C GLY A 611 -26.45 23.20 -19.59
N GLY A 612 -25.49 22.70 -20.37
CA GLY A 612 -24.65 23.56 -21.21
C GLY A 612 -23.95 22.84 -22.35
N VAL A 613 -23.52 23.62 -23.35
CA VAL A 613 -22.78 23.14 -24.54
C VAL A 613 -21.42 23.83 -24.60
N TYR A 614 -20.36 23.05 -24.38
CA TYR A 614 -18.99 23.53 -24.23
C TYR A 614 -18.20 23.20 -25.50
N ASN A 615 -17.69 24.24 -26.17
CA ASN A 615 -17.01 24.12 -27.45
C ASN A 615 -15.50 23.92 -27.25
N GLY A 616 -15.01 22.70 -27.53
CA GLY A 616 -13.58 22.38 -27.44
C GLY A 616 -12.75 22.88 -28.63
N GLY A 617 -13.40 23.30 -29.72
CA GLY A 617 -12.75 23.87 -30.90
C GLY A 617 -13.11 23.19 -32.22
N PHE A 618 -12.36 23.50 -33.27
CA PHE A 618 -12.55 22.97 -34.62
C PHE A 618 -11.47 21.97 -35.01
N LEU A 619 -11.89 20.90 -35.68
CA LEU A 619 -11.05 19.80 -36.15
C LEU A 619 -11.36 19.52 -37.63
N LEU A 620 -10.32 19.32 -38.44
CA LEU A 620 -10.44 18.84 -39.83
C LEU A 620 -10.26 17.32 -39.86
N VAL A 621 -11.34 16.58 -40.16
CA VAL A 621 -11.26 15.15 -40.46
C VAL A 621 -11.12 14.96 -41.97
N MET A 622 -9.99 14.39 -42.39
CA MET A 622 -9.67 14.16 -43.81
C MET A 622 -10.47 12.98 -44.38
N PRO A 623 -11.06 13.07 -45.58
CA PRO A 623 -11.84 11.99 -46.18
C PRO A 623 -10.99 10.88 -46.83
N VAL A 624 -9.67 10.90 -46.63
CA VAL A 624 -8.69 10.02 -47.29
C VAL A 624 -7.52 9.73 -46.34
N GLY A 625 -6.98 8.51 -46.42
CA GLY A 625 -5.85 8.08 -45.57
C GLY A 625 -4.58 8.90 -45.79
N LYS A 626 -3.68 8.92 -44.79
CA LYS A 626 -2.42 9.72 -44.77
C LYS A 626 -1.61 9.60 -46.07
N ALA A 627 -1.47 8.39 -46.62
CA ALA A 627 -0.76 8.15 -47.88
C ALA A 627 -1.45 8.75 -49.13
N GLN A 628 -2.79 8.75 -49.16
CA GLN A 628 -3.57 9.34 -50.26
C GLN A 628 -3.54 10.87 -50.19
N ALA A 629 -3.62 11.44 -48.99
CA ALA A 629 -3.41 12.88 -48.76
C ALA A 629 -2.00 13.32 -49.18
N ALA A 630 -0.98 12.49 -48.91
CA ALA A 630 0.40 12.75 -49.34
C ALA A 630 0.56 12.84 -50.85
N ILE A 631 -0.04 11.89 -51.59
CA ILE A 631 -0.06 11.94 -53.05
C ILE A 631 -0.76 13.23 -53.53
N LEU A 632 -1.81 13.70 -52.84
CA LEU A 632 -2.57 14.88 -53.24
C LEU A 632 -1.79 16.20 -53.16
N PHE A 633 -1.15 16.58 -52.03
CA PHE A 633 -0.32 17.80 -52.03
C PHE A 633 1.05 17.63 -52.69
N ILE A 634 1.55 16.41 -52.93
CA ILE A 634 2.64 16.18 -53.90
C ILE A 634 2.19 16.58 -55.32
N ILE A 635 1.00 16.17 -55.76
CA ILE A 635 0.44 16.58 -57.06
C ILE A 635 0.22 18.09 -57.13
N VAL A 636 -0.37 18.71 -56.10
CA VAL A 636 -0.60 20.17 -56.12
C VAL A 636 0.72 20.96 -56.04
N LEU A 637 1.69 20.53 -55.23
CA LEU A 637 3.01 21.14 -55.17
C LEU A 637 3.73 21.03 -56.52
N ALA A 638 3.66 19.88 -57.20
CA ALA A 638 4.18 19.72 -58.56
C ALA A 638 3.50 20.65 -59.57
N VAL A 639 2.16 20.81 -59.49
CA VAL A 639 1.41 21.75 -60.34
C VAL A 639 1.82 23.21 -60.09
N VAL A 640 2.06 23.61 -58.84
CA VAL A 640 2.47 24.99 -58.52
C VAL A 640 3.95 25.24 -58.84
N ILE A 641 4.84 24.26 -58.66
CA ILE A 641 6.23 24.33 -59.14
C ILE A 641 6.25 24.45 -60.67
N ALA A 642 5.42 23.69 -61.39
CA ALA A 642 5.28 23.82 -62.85
C ALA A 642 4.74 25.20 -63.26
N ALA A 643 3.75 25.75 -62.54
CA ALA A 643 3.24 27.11 -62.78
C ALA A 643 4.31 28.18 -62.52
N ALA A 644 5.10 28.05 -61.45
CA ALA A 644 6.21 28.95 -61.14
C ALA A 644 7.31 28.90 -62.20
N ALA A 645 7.67 27.71 -62.69
CA ALA A 645 8.62 27.52 -63.78
C ALA A 645 8.13 28.18 -65.09
N TRP A 646 6.84 28.02 -65.41
CA TRP A 646 6.22 28.64 -66.60
C TRP A 646 6.26 30.18 -66.53
N PHE A 647 5.93 30.78 -65.38
CA PHE A 647 6.05 32.23 -65.18
C PHE A 647 7.50 32.73 -65.14
N GLY A 648 8.44 31.92 -64.64
CA GLY A 648 9.87 32.25 -64.62
C GLY A 648 10.49 32.32 -66.02
N GLY A 649 10.17 31.35 -66.89
CA GLY A 649 10.70 31.28 -68.26
C GLY A 649 10.36 32.49 -69.13
N LEU A 650 9.16 33.06 -68.96
CA LEU A 650 8.65 34.15 -69.80
C LEU A 650 9.36 35.50 -69.57
N ARG A 651 10.15 35.64 -68.49
CA ARG A 651 10.71 36.93 -68.04
C ARG A 651 12.04 37.33 -68.71
N ARG A 652 12.63 36.48 -69.56
CA ARG A 652 13.96 36.66 -70.18
C ARG A 652 13.99 37.35 -71.57
N HIS A 653 12.88 37.90 -72.06
CA HIS A 653 12.83 38.40 -73.46
C HIS A 653 12.25 39.81 -73.70
N MET A 654 11.75 40.54 -72.70
CA MET A 654 11.30 41.93 -72.92
C MET A 654 11.55 42.86 -71.72
N ARG A 655 12.52 43.79 -71.87
CA ARG A 655 12.35 45.24 -71.70
C ARG A 655 13.64 46.02 -71.99
N ASP A 656 13.67 46.68 -73.14
CA ASP A 656 14.45 47.92 -73.36
C ASP A 656 13.46 49.10 -73.35
N ARG A 657 13.92 50.29 -72.92
CA ARG A 657 13.19 51.60 -72.90
C ARG A 657 11.93 51.65 -71.99
N SER A 658 11.51 52.81 -71.44
CA SER A 658 12.21 54.08 -71.23
C SER A 658 11.58 54.92 -70.08
N ARG A 659 12.38 55.84 -69.53
CA ARG A 659 12.11 57.20 -68.98
C ARG A 659 10.69 57.81 -69.00
N VAL A 660 10.32 58.81 -68.17
CA VAL A 660 10.78 59.43 -66.89
C VAL A 660 9.74 60.50 -66.48
N VAL A 661 9.46 60.72 -65.18
CA VAL A 661 9.03 62.03 -64.61
C VAL A 661 9.56 62.19 -63.16
N LYS A 662 10.00 63.41 -62.81
CA LYS A 662 10.34 64.02 -61.49
C LYS A 662 10.21 65.56 -61.70
N PRO A 663 10.25 66.48 -60.70
CA PRO A 663 10.49 66.41 -59.23
C PRO A 663 9.21 66.85 -58.43
N ALA A 664 9.18 67.35 -57.17
CA ALA A 664 10.11 67.88 -56.16
C ALA A 664 9.58 67.58 -54.72
N VAL A 665 10.35 67.23 -53.67
CA VAL A 665 11.36 68.00 -52.87
C VAL A 665 10.67 69.10 -52.03
N LEU A 666 10.69 69.11 -50.68
CA LEU A 666 11.80 69.27 -49.69
C LEU A 666 11.57 68.37 -48.44
N GLU A 667 12.51 67.53 -47.94
CA GLU A 667 13.68 67.77 -47.02
C GLU A 667 13.37 67.59 -45.51
N PRO A 668 14.35 67.25 -44.63
CA PRO A 668 15.67 66.63 -44.84
C PRO A 668 15.97 65.40 -43.92
N LEU A 669 17.19 64.86 -44.01
CA LEU A 669 17.79 63.77 -43.20
C LEU A 669 18.42 64.31 -41.88
N PRO A 670 18.85 63.46 -40.92
CA PRO A 670 20.10 62.66 -41.03
C PRO A 670 19.81 61.16 -41.17
N GLU A 671 20.41 60.41 -42.11
CA GLU A 671 21.82 60.03 -42.31
C GLU A 671 22.30 58.89 -41.39
N PRO A 672 22.90 57.80 -41.96
CA PRO A 672 23.27 56.60 -41.21
C PRO A 672 24.62 56.78 -40.51
N VAL A 673 24.61 56.86 -39.18
CA VAL A 673 25.83 56.99 -38.38
C VAL A 673 26.42 55.59 -38.09
N SER A 674 27.68 55.42 -38.49
CA SER A 674 28.64 54.37 -38.11
C SER A 674 28.19 52.90 -38.08
N THR A 675 28.78 52.12 -38.98
CA THR A 675 29.15 50.72 -38.68
C THR A 675 30.23 50.74 -37.59
N GLU A 676 29.85 50.68 -36.32
CA GLU A 676 30.82 50.41 -35.24
C GLU A 676 31.12 48.91 -35.20
N VAL A 677 32.36 48.57 -35.56
CA VAL A 677 32.95 47.29 -35.18
C VAL A 677 33.39 47.41 -33.73
N LEU A 678 32.49 47.08 -32.80
CA LEU A 678 32.86 46.66 -31.45
C LEU A 678 33.26 45.18 -31.56
N THR A 679 34.53 44.84 -31.72
CA THR A 679 35.54 44.73 -30.65
C THR A 679 34.90 44.31 -29.33
N THR A 680 35.27 43.12 -28.86
CA THR A 680 34.80 42.46 -27.63
C THR A 680 34.78 43.39 -26.41
N SER A 681 33.65 44.05 -26.17
CA SER A 681 33.34 44.65 -24.87
C SER A 681 32.95 43.52 -23.92
N GLY A 682 33.75 43.30 -22.88
CA GLY A 682 33.43 42.33 -21.84
C GLY A 682 32.05 42.63 -21.24
N TYR A 683 31.26 41.59 -21.00
CA TYR A 683 29.93 41.73 -20.41
C TYR A 683 30.02 42.35 -19.00
N ASP A 684 29.43 43.53 -18.85
CA ASP A 684 29.40 44.31 -17.61
C ASP A 684 28.13 43.95 -16.80
N PHE A 685 28.32 43.09 -15.79
CA PHE A 685 27.24 42.59 -14.95
C PHE A 685 26.62 43.69 -14.07
N ASP A 686 27.45 44.54 -13.45
CA ASP A 686 26.99 45.57 -12.52
C ASP A 686 26.16 46.64 -13.24
N LYS A 687 26.58 47.04 -14.44
CA LYS A 687 25.77 47.91 -15.32
C LYS A 687 24.46 47.22 -15.72
N SER A 688 24.50 45.95 -16.09
CA SER A 688 23.29 45.19 -16.47
C SER A 688 22.28 45.13 -15.30
N VAL A 689 22.75 44.86 -14.07
CA VAL A 689 21.95 44.89 -12.84
C VAL A 689 21.38 46.28 -12.57
N ALA A 690 22.16 47.34 -12.76
CA ALA A 690 21.71 48.71 -12.54
C ALA A 690 20.65 49.17 -13.57
N ASP A 691 20.75 48.71 -14.81
CA ASP A 691 19.75 48.97 -15.85
C ASP A 691 18.47 48.15 -15.63
N ILE A 692 18.58 46.87 -15.24
CA ILE A 692 17.43 46.03 -14.83
C ILE A 692 16.68 46.65 -13.63
N THR A 693 17.41 47.07 -12.59
CA THR A 693 16.81 47.65 -11.37
C THR A 693 15.99 48.89 -11.71
N ARG A 694 16.47 49.74 -12.64
CA ARG A 694 15.75 50.93 -13.10
C ARG A 694 14.45 50.60 -13.84
N HIS A 695 14.37 49.48 -14.56
CA HIS A 695 13.10 49.01 -15.14
C HIS A 695 12.11 48.62 -14.03
N ILE A 696 12.55 47.88 -13.00
CA ILE A 696 11.72 47.52 -11.84
C ILE A 696 11.22 48.77 -11.10
N GLU A 697 12.11 49.71 -10.75
CA GLU A 697 11.77 50.98 -10.09
C GLU A 697 10.80 51.87 -10.91
N SER A 698 10.72 51.66 -12.24
CA SER A 698 9.79 52.36 -13.13
C SER A 698 8.44 51.65 -13.32
N GLY A 699 8.26 50.46 -12.74
CA GLY A 699 7.08 49.61 -12.90
C GLY A 699 7.07 48.72 -14.16
N ASP A 700 8.15 48.72 -14.95
CA ASP A 700 8.28 47.88 -16.15
C ASP A 700 8.82 46.47 -15.80
N TYR A 701 8.01 45.71 -15.07
CA TYR A 701 8.34 44.35 -14.65
C TYR A 701 8.44 43.37 -15.83
N ARG A 702 7.71 43.61 -16.93
CA ARG A 702 7.81 42.79 -18.15
C ARG A 702 9.11 43.07 -18.92
N GLY A 703 9.57 44.32 -18.95
CA GLY A 703 10.89 44.68 -19.49
C GLY A 703 12.04 44.15 -18.64
N SER A 704 11.95 44.28 -17.30
CA SER A 704 13.02 43.81 -16.41
C SER A 704 13.25 42.30 -16.52
N ILE A 705 12.20 41.48 -16.58
CA ILE A 705 12.34 40.02 -16.75
C ILE A 705 12.98 39.64 -18.09
N LYS A 706 12.73 40.38 -19.18
CA LYS A 706 13.43 40.16 -20.45
C LYS A 706 14.91 40.49 -20.35
N LEU A 707 15.26 41.62 -19.73
CA LEU A 707 16.65 42.02 -19.51
C LEU A 707 17.39 41.04 -18.57
N ILE A 708 16.70 40.51 -17.55
CA ILE A 708 17.23 39.47 -16.65
C ILE A 708 17.58 38.19 -17.44
N TYR A 709 16.69 37.72 -18.33
CA TYR A 709 16.98 36.52 -19.13
C TYR A 709 18.15 36.71 -20.10
N GLU A 710 18.21 37.83 -20.82
CA GLU A 710 19.35 38.13 -21.69
C GLU A 710 20.66 38.29 -20.90
N ALA A 711 20.61 38.86 -19.69
CA ALA A 711 21.75 38.89 -18.77
C ALA A 711 22.23 37.49 -18.37
N VAL A 712 21.31 36.53 -18.12
CA VAL A 712 21.67 35.12 -17.90
C VAL A 712 22.30 34.49 -19.15
N LYS A 713 21.78 34.74 -20.36
CA LYS A 713 22.40 34.22 -21.60
C LYS A 713 23.82 34.75 -21.79
N MET A 714 24.04 36.05 -21.55
CA MET A 714 25.36 36.68 -21.65
C MET A 714 26.35 36.14 -20.58
N LEU A 715 25.87 35.84 -19.36
CA LEU A 715 26.66 35.16 -18.34
C LEU A 715 27.02 33.73 -18.75
N ALA A 716 26.04 32.95 -19.18
CA ALA A 716 26.26 31.58 -19.66
C ALA A 716 27.31 31.56 -20.78
N GLY A 717 27.24 32.51 -21.73
CA GLY A 717 28.24 32.64 -22.79
C GLY A 717 29.64 33.01 -22.28
N LYS A 718 29.75 33.96 -21.34
CA LYS A 718 31.02 34.33 -20.68
C LYS A 718 31.73 33.11 -20.06
N TYR A 719 30.97 32.16 -19.52
CA TYR A 719 31.49 30.93 -18.89
C TYR A 719 31.40 29.67 -19.79
N GLY A 720 31.24 29.83 -21.11
CA GLY A 720 31.36 28.73 -22.08
C GLY A 720 30.15 27.80 -22.19
N LEU A 721 29.00 28.20 -21.65
CA LEU A 721 27.72 27.46 -21.69
C LEU A 721 26.79 27.96 -22.81
N GLU A 722 27.37 28.35 -23.95
CA GLU A 722 26.63 28.86 -25.11
C GLU A 722 25.75 27.78 -25.77
N THR A 723 24.49 28.11 -26.00
CA THR A 723 23.59 27.33 -26.87
C THR A 723 23.40 28.02 -28.22
N PRO A 724 23.15 27.28 -29.32
CA PRO A 724 22.83 27.87 -30.62
C PRO A 724 21.66 28.87 -30.56
N ASP A 725 21.69 29.91 -31.40
CA ASP A 725 20.64 30.95 -31.46
C ASP A 725 19.22 30.42 -31.69
N SER A 726 19.09 29.21 -32.25
CA SER A 726 17.82 28.53 -32.49
C SER A 726 17.28 27.75 -31.29
N ALA A 727 18.01 27.67 -30.17
CA ALA A 727 17.59 26.93 -28.99
C ALA A 727 16.43 27.64 -28.27
N THR A 728 15.41 26.88 -27.89
CA THR A 728 14.31 27.39 -27.05
C THR A 728 14.77 27.61 -25.61
N HIS A 729 14.02 28.43 -24.87
CA HIS A 729 14.27 28.77 -23.46
C HIS A 729 14.37 27.51 -22.56
N ARG A 730 13.60 26.45 -22.87
CA ARG A 730 13.65 25.13 -22.18
C ARG A 730 14.79 24.23 -22.65
N GLU A 731 15.40 24.49 -23.81
CA GLU A 731 16.63 23.83 -24.25
C GLU A 731 17.86 24.53 -23.67
N PHE A 732 17.86 25.86 -23.59
CA PHE A 732 18.85 26.64 -22.84
C PHE A 732 18.88 26.22 -21.37
N TYR A 733 17.72 26.20 -20.68
CA TYR A 733 17.60 25.69 -19.31
C TYR A 733 18.22 24.30 -19.13
N ARG A 734 17.79 23.33 -19.94
CA ARG A 734 18.28 21.95 -19.85
C ARG A 734 19.78 21.85 -20.16
N HIS A 735 20.30 22.63 -21.10
CA HIS A 735 21.73 22.64 -21.43
C HIS A 735 22.57 23.18 -20.26
N VAL A 736 22.17 24.31 -19.67
CA VAL A 736 22.87 24.93 -18.55
C VAL A 736 22.82 24.05 -17.31
N VAL A 737 21.63 23.54 -16.93
CA VAL A 737 21.46 22.67 -15.74
C VAL A 737 22.12 21.30 -15.89
N GLN A 738 22.16 20.73 -17.11
CA GLN A 738 22.91 19.48 -17.37
C GLN A 738 24.43 19.69 -17.28
N LYS A 739 24.92 20.92 -17.43
CA LYS A 739 26.34 21.28 -17.32
C LYS A 739 26.75 21.63 -15.89
N ASP A 740 25.89 22.35 -15.17
CA ASP A 740 26.05 22.64 -13.75
C ASP A 740 24.68 22.61 -13.07
N MET A 741 24.47 21.58 -12.24
CA MET A 741 23.22 21.31 -11.53
C MET A 741 22.96 22.33 -10.40
N SER A 742 23.99 23.02 -9.89
CA SER A 742 23.82 24.06 -8.86
C SER A 742 23.00 25.26 -9.36
N LEU A 743 22.96 25.44 -10.68
CA LEU A 743 22.22 26.51 -11.33
C LEU A 743 20.72 26.24 -11.45
N GLU A 744 20.21 25.04 -11.14
CA GLU A 744 18.80 24.71 -11.38
C GLU A 744 17.86 25.67 -10.62
N GLU A 745 17.97 25.70 -9.29
CA GLU A 745 17.06 26.47 -8.44
C GLU A 745 17.04 27.99 -8.71
N PRO A 746 18.16 28.70 -8.91
CA PRO A 746 18.10 30.13 -9.26
C PRO A 746 17.69 30.42 -10.71
N LEU A 747 17.87 29.47 -11.64
CA LEU A 747 17.54 29.66 -13.07
C LEU A 747 16.06 29.36 -13.40
N LYS A 748 15.51 28.31 -12.79
CA LYS A 748 14.12 27.82 -12.94
C LYS A 748 13.03 28.90 -12.82
N PRO A 749 13.05 29.82 -11.82
CA PRO A 749 12.08 30.91 -11.75
C PRO A 749 12.27 31.94 -12.86
N ILE A 750 13.51 32.24 -13.28
CA ILE A 750 13.80 33.20 -14.36
C ILE A 750 13.21 32.69 -15.68
N ILE A 751 13.46 31.43 -16.03
CA ILE A 751 12.95 30.82 -17.27
C ILE A 751 11.41 30.80 -17.26
N SER A 752 10.80 30.30 -16.19
CA SER A 752 9.33 30.24 -16.07
C SER A 752 8.68 31.62 -16.20
N ARG A 753 9.26 32.67 -15.61
CA ARG A 753 8.72 34.04 -15.72
C ARG A 753 8.98 34.67 -17.09
N TYR A 754 10.12 34.40 -17.72
CA TYR A 754 10.37 34.83 -19.08
C TYR A 754 9.39 34.21 -20.08
N GLU A 755 9.03 32.94 -19.91
CA GLU A 755 8.03 32.26 -20.74
C GLU A 755 6.65 32.91 -20.61
N VAL A 756 6.19 33.18 -19.38
CA VAL A 756 4.94 33.94 -19.13
C VAL A 756 5.00 35.33 -19.78
N VAL A 757 6.12 36.04 -19.68
CA VAL A 757 6.27 37.39 -20.26
C VAL A 757 6.22 37.40 -21.79
N SER A 758 6.80 36.38 -22.42
CA SER A 758 7.07 36.38 -23.86
C SER A 758 6.00 35.65 -24.67
N TYR A 759 5.24 34.75 -24.04
CA TYR A 759 4.22 33.93 -24.69
C TYR A 759 2.87 33.87 -23.95
N GLY A 760 2.73 34.51 -22.79
CA GLY A 760 1.50 34.54 -21.99
C GLY A 760 1.00 35.95 -21.64
N GLU A 761 -0.26 36.04 -21.25
CA GLU A 761 -0.91 37.31 -20.88
C GLU A 761 -0.77 37.66 -19.39
N GLY A 762 -0.28 36.74 -18.54
CA GLY A 762 -0.12 36.95 -17.10
C GLY A 762 0.81 38.12 -16.77
N ASP A 763 0.40 38.96 -15.80
CA ASP A 763 1.20 40.04 -15.26
C ASP A 763 2.27 39.55 -14.26
N ILE A 764 3.21 40.43 -13.92
CA ILE A 764 4.27 40.19 -12.95
C ILE A 764 4.14 41.19 -11.80
N SER A 765 4.28 40.70 -10.57
CA SER A 765 4.41 41.54 -9.37
C SER A 765 5.84 42.03 -9.15
N GLU A 766 5.98 43.16 -8.46
CA GLU A 766 7.29 43.74 -8.08
C GLU A 766 8.20 42.72 -7.36
N ASP A 767 7.63 41.95 -6.42
CA ASP A 767 8.33 40.87 -5.69
C ASP A 767 8.85 39.74 -6.59
N GLU A 768 8.19 39.46 -7.71
CA GLU A 768 8.62 38.41 -8.66
C GLU A 768 9.75 38.93 -9.56
N ALA A 769 9.70 40.22 -9.93
CA ALA A 769 10.78 40.89 -10.65
C ALA A 769 12.06 40.98 -9.80
N TYR A 770 11.93 41.34 -8.51
CA TYR A 770 13.08 41.34 -7.58
C TYR A 770 13.60 39.92 -7.28
N ARG A 771 12.73 38.91 -7.11
CA ARG A 771 13.17 37.50 -6.94
C ARG A 771 13.93 36.98 -8.16
N ALA A 772 13.52 37.32 -9.37
CA ALA A 772 14.26 36.96 -10.59
C ALA A 772 15.62 37.69 -10.70
N LEU A 773 15.72 38.95 -10.25
CA LEU A 773 16.98 39.69 -10.17
C LEU A 773 17.93 39.07 -9.13
N ASP A 774 17.42 38.54 -8.02
CA ASP A 774 18.24 37.87 -7.01
C ASP A 774 18.73 36.49 -7.47
N GLY A 775 17.90 35.75 -8.24
CA GLY A 775 18.33 34.57 -8.97
C GLY A 775 19.48 34.85 -9.94
N LEU A 776 19.42 35.96 -10.69
CA LEU A 776 20.49 36.40 -11.59
C LEU A 776 21.80 36.72 -10.85
N ARG A 777 21.72 37.34 -9.66
CA ARG A 777 22.88 37.57 -8.79
C ARG A 777 23.46 36.26 -8.27
N THR A 778 22.61 35.33 -7.86
CA THR A 778 23.01 33.99 -7.40
C THR A 778 23.72 33.22 -8.52
N ILE A 779 23.21 33.25 -9.75
CA ILE A 779 23.85 32.65 -10.93
C ILE A 779 25.24 33.24 -11.18
N ASN A 780 25.41 34.57 -11.12
CA ASN A 780 26.71 35.21 -11.31
C ASN A 780 27.73 34.82 -10.21
N ILE A 781 27.28 34.61 -8.97
CA ILE A 781 28.13 34.14 -7.87
C ILE A 781 28.54 32.68 -8.09
N LEU A 782 27.59 31.79 -8.39
CA LEU A 782 27.86 30.37 -8.65
C LEU A 782 28.82 30.19 -9.83
N MET A 783 28.50 30.74 -11.00
CA MET A 783 29.38 30.68 -12.18
C MET A 783 30.73 31.37 -11.94
N GLY A 784 30.80 32.39 -11.08
CA GLY A 784 32.06 33.01 -10.67
C GLY A 784 32.96 32.06 -9.89
N SER A 785 32.40 31.34 -8.91
CA SER A 785 33.16 30.39 -8.06
C SER A 785 33.78 29.23 -8.83
N VAL A 786 33.19 28.82 -9.95
CA VAL A 786 33.73 27.77 -10.84
C VAL A 786 35.06 28.18 -11.52
N SER A 787 35.39 29.48 -11.53
CA SER A 787 36.57 30.00 -12.25
C SER A 787 37.88 30.08 -11.44
N GLU A 788 37.87 29.82 -10.12
CA GLU A 788 39.11 29.82 -9.31
C GLU A 788 39.77 28.43 -9.15
N ASP A 789 39.04 27.33 -9.42
CA ASP A 789 39.54 25.94 -9.31
C ASP A 789 40.14 25.38 -10.62
N THR A 790 40.35 26.22 -11.66
CA THR A 790 40.96 25.78 -12.94
C THR A 790 41.95 26.78 -13.57
N GLU A 791 43.06 27.06 -12.87
CA GLU A 791 44.30 27.63 -13.47
C GLU A 791 45.56 26.83 -13.07
#